data_AF-A0A6B0XE27-F1
#
_entry.id   AF-A0A6B0XE27-F1
#
_cell.length_a   1.000
_cell.length_b   1.000
_cell.length_c   1.000
_cell.angle_alpha   90.00
_cell.angle_beta   90.00
_cell.angle_gamma   90.00
#
_symmetry.space_group_name_H-M   'P 1'
#
loop_
_entity.id
_entity.type
_entity.pdbx_description
1 polymer ?
#
loop_
_entity_poly.entity_id
_entity_poly.type
_entity_poly.pdbx_seq_one_letter_code
_entity_poly.pdbx_strand_id
1 'polypeptide(L)'
;MKFLMAAESYYTTGRFSFDGGGLLMVRHPLYQLLSAFFTIGILGPMWTDEARAVEFLRVGVNGNVSWAGTTLGSDITTFPAEYIVGLKLTEVGSAPGNLIDLSILDGVIPSVQIKTVVNVAPELLAEQMDLVNQMLLEAISPLSGIASLETSVQGNLSTVLIGFQVGDDLAELTQQVSEALDPIRPEGETGDGFAEEEEGDLSCVEETKTFELQISGAHVAQGTGLIPEDWGECETYFQQVGAEQKTLADCYKVVCKNKATGEQTQRPGRRRGKLIARPAAKSLQDEDEGQRLPPGTKNPVVLPVALSPVHIALGENVAQRALEFNGEITAPSVKDLSTTALAPILLELIEPGGSEDAFERKGDQPILGTFIVLDLGTPIGINRIRFYPRNTVQSAPQFPFQNDFLRQFELLLHDGRNLVRDSFGRFSPRTDDYVPLLRSTENEEPVLDIGVKPARLVRYVRVKSISSFPYEIDELEVYGQGFVAASSYISPVFDLGETATWGNISWTERVAPPGRRVATDILIRTRTGSDPTPIVYKRRNIQRPADPEQATSLENPNEPLGREEYLDLEDPWVQWAVEEDLQNWSPWSAPYSGGDVPGGTSILSPGPRRYIQFLIEFQNSRIDATKMIEQLTIEYLSPPLADDLIAEIYPREVEAFETVQFTYAVKALMNIEGVAGFDAFQIETPTQVLGIDKIQIVDEVGSVLGERDLNADIALDSEGNSVVQLADGSIHDLPYSVAAAGDTFAIAEVAERNFTVKFPHIARPVGGGERLLKILFRSKVLLYSTVVAGQAILSTQDGSIQRITPGNAALLGEGDLPTASGITVLSPAITQRELIGSLTVSPNPFTPNDDGINDVLGIEYDVLTITREAKISLHLFDLSGQLVFALHDGEGLSGHYDQSVIPGLGWDGRDAAGNLVPPGIYLLRIAVEGDARGSEQIRPVAVVY
;
A
#
# COMPACT_ATOMS: atom_id res chain seq x y z
N MET A 1 -0.37 44.05 -38.15
CA MET A 1 -1.02 44.24 -39.46
C MET A 1 -2.35 43.49 -39.40
N LYS A 2 -3.47 44.17 -39.72
CA LYS A 2 -4.85 43.70 -40.05
C LYS A 2 -5.16 42.18 -40.07
N PHE A 3 -6.33 41.65 -39.68
CA PHE A 3 -7.67 42.15 -39.24
C PHE A 3 -8.35 40.99 -38.43
N LEU A 4 -8.96 41.22 -37.26
CA LEU A 4 -10.42 41.33 -36.96
C LEU A 4 -11.33 40.08 -37.11
N MET A 5 -12.04 39.77 -36.01
CA MET A 5 -13.48 39.35 -35.89
C MET A 5 -13.99 38.04 -36.56
N ALA A 6 -15.11 37.42 -36.12
CA ALA A 6 -15.83 37.36 -34.83
C ALA A 6 -17.02 36.37 -34.92
N ALA A 7 -17.49 35.91 -33.75
CA ALA A 7 -18.90 35.72 -33.35
C ALA A 7 -19.82 34.65 -33.98
N GLU A 8 -20.62 34.05 -33.07
CA GLU A 8 -22.04 33.62 -33.19
C GLU A 8 -22.40 32.44 -34.13
N SER A 9 -23.46 31.64 -33.92
CA SER A 9 -24.24 31.08 -32.78
C SER A 9 -25.55 30.50 -33.38
N TYR A 10 -26.37 29.80 -32.57
CA TYR A 10 -27.75 29.31 -32.82
C TYR A 10 -28.04 27.95 -33.51
N TYR A 11 -28.57 27.03 -32.68
CA TYR A 11 -29.81 26.23 -32.85
C TYR A 11 -30.52 26.20 -34.22
N THR A 12 -30.96 25.01 -34.68
CA THR A 12 -32.38 24.55 -34.56
C THR A 12 -32.70 23.15 -35.15
N THR A 13 -33.34 22.32 -34.33
CA THR A 13 -34.41 21.32 -34.60
C THR A 13 -34.58 20.60 -35.96
N GLY A 14 -34.73 19.26 -35.90
CA GLY A 14 -35.43 18.44 -36.92
C GLY A 14 -35.90 17.07 -36.41
N ARG A 15 -37.19 16.91 -36.09
CA ARG A 15 -37.86 15.61 -35.77
C ARG A 15 -38.50 15.00 -37.03
N PHE A 16 -38.43 13.68 -37.20
CA PHE A 16 -39.49 12.75 -37.71
C PHE A 16 -38.94 11.31 -37.51
N SER A 17 -39.52 10.43 -36.67
CA SER A 17 -40.80 9.68 -36.75
C SER A 17 -40.66 8.29 -37.39
N PHE A 18 -41.19 7.28 -36.70
CA PHE A 18 -41.18 5.84 -37.02
C PHE A 18 -41.85 5.47 -38.35
N ASP A 19 -41.45 4.34 -38.96
CA ASP A 19 -42.41 3.28 -39.36
C ASP A 19 -41.76 1.93 -39.74
N GLY A 20 -42.51 0.83 -39.51
CA GLY A 20 -42.56 -0.35 -40.39
C GLY A 20 -41.39 -1.35 -40.45
N GLY A 21 -41.50 -2.46 -39.71
CA GLY A 21 -40.55 -3.58 -39.78
C GLY A 21 -40.66 -4.53 -41.00
N GLY A 22 -39.86 -5.61 -40.95
CA GLY A 22 -40.15 -6.86 -41.67
C GLY A 22 -39.28 -7.19 -42.89
N LEU A 23 -38.25 -8.01 -42.65
CA LEU A 23 -37.77 -9.12 -43.49
C LEU A 23 -37.72 -8.94 -45.03
N LEU A 24 -36.51 -8.90 -45.62
CA LEU A 24 -36.34 -9.21 -47.04
C LEU A 24 -35.09 -10.05 -47.34
N MET A 25 -35.35 -11.32 -47.65
CA MET A 25 -34.42 -12.34 -48.09
C MET A 25 -34.01 -12.09 -49.55
N VAL A 26 -32.71 -12.06 -49.88
CA VAL A 26 -32.23 -12.13 -51.28
C VAL A 26 -31.16 -13.22 -51.42
N ARG A 27 -31.27 -14.00 -52.50
CA ARG A 27 -30.53 -15.24 -52.73
C ARG A 27 -29.18 -15.01 -53.44
N HIS A 28 -28.22 -15.90 -53.11
CA HIS A 28 -27.36 -16.70 -54.01
C HIS A 28 -27.54 -16.52 -55.54
N PRO A 29 -26.47 -16.71 -56.38
CA PRO A 29 -26.08 -18.12 -56.70
C PRO A 29 -24.65 -18.45 -57.25
N LEU A 30 -24.34 -19.77 -57.29
CA LEU A 30 -23.42 -20.53 -58.21
C LEU A 30 -21.87 -20.39 -58.03
N TYR A 31 -21.00 -21.39 -58.27
CA TYR A 31 -21.03 -22.77 -58.85
C TYR A 31 -20.43 -23.80 -57.83
N GLN A 32 -20.94 -25.02 -57.57
CA GLN A 32 -20.83 -26.30 -58.34
C GLN A 32 -19.37 -26.81 -58.57
N LEU A 33 -19.00 -28.11 -58.56
CA LEU A 33 -19.70 -29.41 -58.32
C LEU A 33 -18.64 -30.53 -58.17
N LEU A 34 -18.84 -31.54 -57.30
CA LEU A 34 -18.93 -32.97 -57.69
C LEU A 34 -19.25 -33.91 -56.51
N SER A 35 -20.20 -34.82 -56.74
CA SER A 35 -20.66 -35.93 -55.89
C SER A 35 -19.76 -37.18 -56.07
N ALA A 36 -19.82 -38.28 -55.29
CA ALA A 36 -21.01 -39.06 -54.92
C ALA A 36 -20.77 -40.22 -53.91
N PHE A 37 -21.71 -40.40 -52.99
CA PHE A 37 -22.25 -41.64 -52.38
C PHE A 37 -21.35 -42.82 -51.92
N PHE A 38 -21.45 -43.15 -50.61
CA PHE A 38 -22.08 -44.41 -50.15
C PHE A 38 -22.57 -44.29 -48.68
N THR A 39 -23.63 -45.02 -48.29
CA THR A 39 -24.22 -44.93 -46.93
C THR A 39 -24.62 -46.30 -46.38
N ILE A 40 -23.87 -46.79 -45.38
CA ILE A 40 -24.24 -47.74 -44.30
C ILE A 40 -23.17 -47.49 -43.20
N GLY A 41 -23.42 -47.32 -41.90
CA GLY A 41 -24.64 -47.34 -41.10
C GLY A 41 -24.38 -48.08 -39.77
N ILE A 42 -24.75 -47.47 -38.63
CA ILE A 42 -24.91 -48.01 -37.25
C ILE A 42 -23.88 -47.57 -36.17
N LEU A 43 -24.45 -46.96 -35.12
CA LEU A 43 -24.02 -46.74 -33.71
C LEU A 43 -22.96 -45.68 -33.35
N GLY A 44 -23.45 -44.62 -32.70
CA GLY A 44 -22.69 -43.73 -31.82
C GLY A 44 -23.04 -42.24 -32.00
N PRO A 45 -24.07 -41.69 -31.33
CA PRO A 45 -24.25 -40.25 -31.25
C PRO A 45 -23.19 -39.66 -30.33
N MET A 46 -22.14 -39.07 -30.92
CA MET A 46 -21.52 -37.90 -30.29
C MET A 46 -22.62 -36.83 -30.18
N TRP A 47 -22.93 -36.40 -28.96
CA TRP A 47 -23.58 -35.11 -28.73
C TRP A 47 -22.54 -34.24 -28.03
N THR A 48 -22.03 -33.29 -28.79
CA THR A 48 -21.32 -32.12 -28.30
C THR A 48 -22.36 -31.19 -27.70
N ASP A 49 -22.47 -31.14 -26.39
CA ASP A 49 -23.15 -30.02 -25.73
C ASP A 49 -22.15 -28.86 -25.67
N GLU A 50 -22.30 -27.91 -26.59
CA GLU A 50 -21.58 -26.63 -26.57
C GLU A 50 -22.03 -25.84 -25.33
N ALA A 51 -21.21 -25.85 -24.28
CA ALA A 51 -21.50 -25.08 -23.07
C ALA A 51 -20.99 -23.64 -23.22
N ARG A 52 -21.89 -22.69 -23.01
CA ARG A 52 -21.64 -21.25 -22.96
C ARG A 52 -22.34 -20.66 -21.69
N ALA A 53 -21.68 -19.82 -20.87
CA ALA A 53 -22.25 -18.94 -19.81
C ALA A 53 -21.78 -17.43 -19.88
N VAL A 54 -22.68 -16.42 -19.80
CA VAL A 54 -22.35 -14.95 -19.95
C VAL A 54 -22.41 -14.17 -18.63
N GLU A 55 -21.54 -13.16 -18.46
CA GLU A 55 -21.70 -12.07 -17.47
C GLU A 55 -21.14 -10.72 -17.99
N PHE A 56 -21.57 -9.60 -17.38
CA PHE A 56 -21.29 -8.22 -17.85
C PHE A 56 -20.08 -7.56 -17.19
N LEU A 57 -19.28 -6.86 -18.00
CA LEU A 57 -18.28 -5.89 -17.55
C LEU A 57 -18.96 -4.54 -17.19
N ARG A 58 -18.60 -3.94 -16.05
CA ARG A 58 -18.87 -2.53 -15.77
C ARG A 58 -17.54 -1.79 -15.62
N VAL A 59 -17.18 -1.00 -16.62
CA VAL A 59 -16.05 -0.06 -16.55
C VAL A 59 -16.55 1.23 -15.91
N GLY A 60 -16.02 1.57 -14.74
CA GLY A 60 -16.18 2.92 -14.17
C GLY A 60 -15.18 3.89 -14.80
N VAL A 61 -15.55 5.17 -14.91
CA VAL A 61 -14.78 6.22 -15.62
C VAL A 61 -13.35 6.45 -15.05
N ASN A 62 -13.07 5.92 -13.86
CA ASN A 62 -11.78 6.01 -13.17
C ASN A 62 -11.06 4.64 -13.07
N GLY A 63 -11.25 3.72 -14.02
CA GLY A 63 -10.50 2.45 -14.11
C GLY A 63 -10.91 1.33 -13.13
N ASN A 64 -11.84 1.57 -12.21
CA ASN A 64 -12.34 0.53 -11.32
C ASN A 64 -13.10 -0.58 -12.07
N VAL A 65 -12.56 -1.80 -12.04
CA VAL A 65 -13.19 -3.02 -12.58
C VAL A 65 -13.51 -3.99 -11.42
N SER A 66 -14.78 -4.28 -11.20
CA SER A 66 -15.23 -5.28 -10.22
C SER A 66 -15.76 -6.53 -10.91
N TRP A 67 -15.26 -7.72 -10.53
CA TRP A 67 -15.74 -9.02 -11.03
C TRP A 67 -16.01 -10.00 -9.89
N ALA A 68 -17.01 -10.87 -10.05
CA ALA A 68 -17.33 -11.94 -9.10
C ALA A 68 -18.07 -13.12 -9.75
N GLY A 69 -17.37 -14.23 -10.02
CA GLY A 69 -17.94 -15.48 -10.56
C GLY A 69 -17.29 -16.74 -9.99
N THR A 70 -17.89 -17.91 -10.23
CA THR A 70 -17.47 -19.22 -9.68
C THR A 70 -17.51 -20.32 -10.75
N THR A 71 -16.74 -21.40 -10.59
CA THR A 71 -16.54 -22.45 -11.62
C THR A 71 -17.61 -23.53 -11.68
N LEU A 72 -17.79 -24.14 -12.87
CA LEU A 72 -18.50 -25.41 -13.07
C LEU A 72 -17.69 -26.35 -13.99
N GLY A 73 -17.12 -27.39 -13.38
CA GLY A 73 -16.21 -28.35 -13.99
C GLY A 73 -15.07 -28.67 -13.02
N SER A 74 -14.89 -29.93 -12.64
CA SER A 74 -13.92 -30.34 -11.61
C SER A 74 -12.46 -30.20 -12.03
N ASP A 75 -12.20 -30.14 -13.34
CA ASP A 75 -10.88 -30.39 -13.93
C ASP A 75 -10.38 -29.23 -14.82
N ILE A 76 -11.07 -28.09 -14.88
CA ILE A 76 -10.66 -26.90 -15.64
C ILE A 76 -10.86 -25.64 -14.79
N THR A 77 -9.77 -24.89 -14.59
CA THR A 77 -9.79 -23.55 -13.96
C THR A 77 -9.08 -22.55 -14.87
N THR A 78 -9.81 -21.97 -15.81
CA THR A 78 -9.34 -20.86 -16.65
C THR A 78 -9.29 -19.58 -15.83
N PHE A 79 -8.17 -18.85 -15.93
CA PHE A 79 -8.11 -17.45 -15.49
C PHE A 79 -8.62 -16.57 -16.65
N PRO A 80 -9.37 -15.49 -16.39
CA PRO A 80 -9.58 -14.47 -17.41
C PRO A 80 -8.22 -13.89 -17.81
N ALA A 81 -8.07 -13.51 -19.08
CA ALA A 81 -6.89 -12.77 -19.49
C ALA A 81 -6.78 -11.49 -18.63
N GLU A 82 -5.60 -11.22 -18.06
CA GLU A 82 -5.40 -9.98 -17.30
C GLU A 82 -5.09 -8.86 -18.29
N TYR A 83 -6.08 -7.98 -18.49
CA TYR A 83 -5.97 -6.76 -19.27
C TYR A 83 -5.39 -5.69 -18.35
N ILE A 84 -4.09 -5.43 -18.44
CA ILE A 84 -3.49 -4.32 -17.71
C ILE A 84 -3.43 -3.09 -18.62
N VAL A 85 -4.23 -2.11 -18.19
CA VAL A 85 -4.43 -0.82 -18.83
C VAL A 85 -3.58 0.16 -18.07
N GLY A 86 -2.38 0.39 -18.56
CA GLY A 86 -1.40 1.13 -17.80
C GLY A 86 -0.04 1.04 -18.46
N LEU A 87 0.45 2.21 -18.87
CA LEU A 87 1.86 2.62 -18.86
C LEU A 87 2.80 1.56 -18.23
N LYS A 88 3.54 0.84 -19.11
CA LYS A 88 4.58 -0.17 -18.79
C LYS A 88 4.36 -0.97 -17.49
N LEU A 89 3.54 -2.03 -17.51
CA LEU A 89 3.59 -3.06 -16.46
C LEU A 89 5.03 -3.55 -16.29
N THR A 90 5.52 -3.54 -15.05
CA THR A 90 6.85 -4.01 -14.71
C THR A 90 6.75 -5.16 -13.71
N GLU A 91 7.18 -6.36 -14.13
CA GLU A 91 7.43 -7.45 -13.20
C GLU A 91 8.79 -7.27 -12.52
N VAL A 92 8.82 -7.49 -11.20
CA VAL A 92 10.00 -7.26 -10.36
C VAL A 92 10.46 -8.58 -9.74
N GLY A 93 11.73 -8.93 -9.97
CA GLY A 93 12.39 -10.09 -9.38
C GLY A 93 13.14 -9.76 -8.09
N SER A 94 13.99 -10.68 -7.62
CA SER A 94 14.86 -10.50 -6.44
C SER A 94 16.20 -9.83 -6.72
N ALA A 95 16.61 -9.74 -8.00
CA ALA A 95 17.69 -8.84 -8.38
C ALA A 95 17.15 -7.40 -8.34
N PRO A 96 17.90 -6.43 -7.80
CA PRO A 96 17.51 -5.03 -7.91
C PRO A 96 17.44 -4.66 -9.40
N GLY A 97 16.28 -4.15 -9.83
CA GLY A 97 15.98 -3.74 -11.21
C GLY A 97 16.76 -2.51 -11.68
N ASN A 98 18.09 -2.56 -11.60
CA ASN A 98 19.04 -1.52 -11.97
C ASN A 98 19.16 -1.35 -13.50
N LEU A 99 18.04 -1.29 -14.24
CA LEU A 99 18.02 -1.08 -15.70
C LEU A 99 16.66 -0.67 -16.29
N ILE A 100 15.75 -0.07 -15.52
CA ILE A 100 14.60 0.66 -16.12
C ILE A 100 14.97 2.12 -16.26
N ASP A 101 15.55 2.47 -17.41
CA ASP A 101 15.77 3.85 -17.77
C ASP A 101 14.43 4.56 -18.03
N LEU A 102 14.04 5.43 -17.10
CA LEU A 102 12.85 6.27 -17.19
C LEU A 102 13.13 7.62 -17.89
N SER A 103 14.36 7.90 -18.33
CA SER A 103 14.64 9.09 -19.17
C SER A 103 13.94 9.01 -20.54
N ILE A 104 13.49 7.82 -20.94
CA ILE A 104 12.65 7.57 -22.13
C ILE A 104 11.18 8.02 -21.91
N LEU A 105 10.86 8.73 -20.83
CA LEU A 105 9.53 9.33 -20.61
C LEU A 105 9.29 10.61 -21.44
N ASP A 106 10.29 11.11 -22.17
CA ASP A 106 10.13 12.08 -23.27
C ASP A 106 9.43 11.43 -24.48
N GLY A 107 8.14 11.13 -24.32
CA GLY A 107 7.30 10.43 -25.30
C GLY A 107 6.80 9.08 -24.76
N VAL A 108 5.81 9.14 -23.86
CA VAL A 108 5.04 7.95 -23.46
C VAL A 108 4.42 7.30 -24.70
N ILE A 109 4.91 6.11 -25.03
CA ILE A 109 4.19 5.14 -25.87
C ILE A 109 3.17 4.45 -24.96
N PRO A 110 1.85 4.61 -25.17
CA PRO A 110 0.85 3.83 -24.46
C PRO A 110 1.06 2.37 -24.82
N SER A 111 0.92 1.48 -23.84
CA SER A 111 0.96 0.05 -24.08
C SER A 111 -0.05 -0.70 -23.23
N VAL A 112 -0.56 -1.80 -23.79
CA VAL A 112 -1.49 -2.73 -23.14
C VAL A 112 -0.84 -4.10 -23.18
N GLN A 113 -0.64 -4.69 -22.00
CA GLN A 113 -0.16 -6.07 -21.88
C GLN A 113 -1.31 -6.98 -21.49
N ILE A 114 -1.48 -8.06 -22.24
CA ILE A 114 -2.49 -9.08 -22.05
C ILE A 114 -1.77 -10.36 -21.63
N LYS A 115 -2.09 -10.87 -20.44
CA LYS A 115 -1.58 -12.15 -19.95
C LYS A 115 -2.70 -13.18 -19.90
N THR A 116 -2.57 -14.25 -20.67
CA THR A 116 -3.56 -15.33 -20.75
C THR A 116 -2.94 -16.61 -20.22
N VAL A 117 -3.45 -17.09 -19.07
CA VAL A 117 -3.00 -18.34 -18.44
C VAL A 117 -3.93 -19.47 -18.86
N VAL A 118 -3.41 -20.39 -19.67
CA VAL A 118 -4.13 -21.59 -20.11
C VAL A 118 -3.94 -22.69 -19.08
N ASN A 119 -5.01 -23.32 -18.61
CA ASN A 119 -4.94 -24.35 -17.59
C ASN A 119 -5.69 -25.59 -18.05
N VAL A 120 -4.92 -26.53 -18.62
CA VAL A 120 -5.38 -27.78 -19.23
C VAL A 120 -4.42 -28.92 -18.85
N ALA A 121 -4.79 -30.16 -19.15
CA ALA A 121 -3.90 -31.30 -18.97
C ALA A 121 -2.58 -31.09 -19.75
N PRO A 122 -1.39 -31.46 -19.20
CA PRO A 122 -0.10 -31.17 -19.84
C PRO A 122 0.04 -31.68 -21.28
N GLU A 123 -0.63 -32.81 -21.59
CA GLU A 123 -0.69 -33.42 -22.92
C GLU A 123 -1.38 -32.55 -23.98
N LEU A 124 -2.28 -31.66 -23.55
CA LEU A 124 -3.05 -30.75 -24.42
C LEU A 124 -2.47 -29.34 -24.43
N LEU A 125 -1.52 -29.03 -23.54
CA LEU A 125 -1.11 -27.64 -23.28
C LEU A 125 -0.55 -26.97 -24.54
N ALA A 126 0.33 -27.61 -25.29
CA ALA A 126 0.92 -27.03 -26.49
C ALA A 126 -0.14 -26.65 -27.56
N GLU A 127 -1.06 -27.55 -27.87
CA GLU A 127 -2.14 -27.32 -28.84
C GLU A 127 -3.08 -26.19 -28.39
N GLN A 128 -3.41 -26.13 -27.10
CA GLN A 128 -4.27 -25.08 -26.54
C GLN A 128 -3.54 -23.73 -26.43
N MET A 129 -2.23 -23.71 -26.16
CA MET A 129 -1.42 -22.49 -26.19
C MET A 129 -1.36 -21.91 -27.62
N ASP A 130 -1.12 -22.74 -28.64
CA ASP A 130 -1.09 -22.28 -30.04
C ASP A 130 -2.45 -21.70 -30.46
N LEU A 131 -3.54 -22.39 -30.13
CA LEU A 131 -4.91 -21.93 -30.41
C LEU A 131 -5.22 -20.59 -29.72
N VAL A 132 -4.88 -20.45 -28.44
CA VAL A 132 -5.11 -19.21 -27.66
C VAL A 132 -4.27 -18.05 -28.21
N ASN A 133 -3.00 -18.27 -28.55
CA ASN A 133 -2.17 -17.24 -29.17
C ASN A 133 -2.71 -16.81 -30.54
N GLN A 134 -3.16 -17.77 -31.37
CA GLN A 134 -3.76 -17.46 -32.66
C GLN A 134 -5.04 -16.63 -32.49
N MET A 135 -5.94 -17.02 -31.58
CA MET A 135 -7.17 -16.28 -31.31
C MET A 135 -6.87 -14.85 -30.82
N LEU A 136 -5.96 -14.69 -29.87
CA LEU A 136 -5.52 -13.37 -29.38
C LEU A 136 -4.98 -12.49 -30.52
N LEU A 137 -4.11 -13.03 -31.38
CA LEU A 137 -3.54 -12.31 -32.51
C LEU A 137 -4.59 -11.95 -33.59
N GLU A 138 -5.52 -12.84 -33.89
CA GLU A 138 -6.62 -12.58 -34.84
C GLU A 138 -7.57 -11.49 -34.33
N ALA A 139 -7.80 -11.42 -33.02
CA ALA A 139 -8.58 -10.37 -32.38
C ALA A 139 -7.85 -9.01 -32.31
N ILE A 140 -6.55 -9.00 -32.00
CA ILE A 140 -5.76 -7.78 -31.75
C ILE A 140 -5.24 -7.12 -33.03
N SER A 141 -4.82 -7.90 -34.03
CA SER A 141 -4.20 -7.39 -35.26
C SER A 141 -5.04 -6.41 -36.10
N PRO A 142 -6.39 -6.36 -36.04
CA PRO A 142 -7.19 -5.36 -36.74
C PRO A 142 -7.28 -3.98 -36.05
N LEU A 143 -6.76 -3.82 -34.83
CA LEU A 143 -6.86 -2.58 -34.06
C LEU A 143 -6.09 -1.42 -34.71
N SER A 144 -6.66 -0.20 -34.61
CA SER A 144 -6.00 1.03 -35.04
C SER A 144 -4.99 1.52 -34.01
N GLY A 145 -3.98 2.28 -34.44
CA GLY A 145 -3.02 2.93 -33.55
C GLY A 145 -1.86 2.05 -33.09
N ILE A 146 -1.88 0.73 -33.33
CA ILE A 146 -0.75 -0.15 -32.98
C ILE A 146 0.55 0.32 -33.65
N ALA A 147 1.56 0.61 -32.83
CA ALA A 147 2.94 0.89 -33.20
C ALA A 147 3.83 -0.38 -33.13
N SER A 148 3.58 -1.26 -32.16
CA SER A 148 4.27 -2.54 -32.01
C SER A 148 3.35 -3.62 -31.44
N LEU A 149 3.62 -4.87 -31.80
CA LEU A 149 2.92 -6.05 -31.28
C LEU A 149 3.94 -7.15 -31.05
N GLU A 150 4.11 -7.56 -29.80
CA GLU A 150 5.06 -8.60 -29.38
C GLU A 150 4.30 -9.72 -28.67
N THR A 151 4.69 -10.97 -28.94
CA THR A 151 4.08 -12.14 -28.32
C THR A 151 5.13 -13.06 -27.72
N SER A 152 4.92 -13.50 -26.49
CA SER A 152 5.74 -14.48 -25.80
C SER A 152 4.89 -15.61 -25.25
N VAL A 153 5.44 -16.82 -25.26
CA VAL A 153 4.79 -18.05 -24.80
C VAL A 153 5.76 -18.78 -23.89
N GLN A 154 5.39 -18.93 -22.61
CA GLN A 154 6.25 -19.57 -21.62
C GLN A 154 5.43 -20.54 -20.78
N GLY A 155 5.63 -21.84 -21.02
CA GLY A 155 4.85 -22.90 -20.39
C GLY A 155 3.36 -22.75 -20.69
N ASN A 156 2.59 -22.38 -19.68
CA ASN A 156 1.14 -22.20 -19.76
C ASN A 156 0.67 -20.73 -19.81
N LEU A 157 1.62 -19.78 -19.95
CA LEU A 157 1.35 -18.35 -20.04
C LEU A 157 1.61 -17.85 -21.47
N SER A 158 0.59 -17.22 -22.05
CA SER A 158 0.67 -16.39 -23.25
C SER A 158 0.73 -14.93 -22.80
N THR A 159 1.66 -14.16 -23.35
CA THR A 159 1.76 -12.72 -23.14
C THR A 159 1.74 -12.04 -24.50
N VAL A 160 0.80 -11.10 -24.68
CA VAL A 160 0.75 -10.20 -25.84
C VAL A 160 0.97 -8.77 -25.35
N LEU A 161 2.02 -8.11 -25.82
CA LEU A 161 2.30 -6.71 -25.55
C LEU A 161 1.98 -5.89 -26.79
N ILE A 162 1.03 -4.96 -26.66
CA ILE A 162 0.63 -4.01 -27.69
C ILE A 162 1.22 -2.64 -27.33
N GLY A 163 2.02 -2.04 -28.20
CA GLY A 163 2.42 -0.63 -28.12
C GLY A 163 1.63 0.20 -29.13
N PHE A 164 1.24 1.42 -28.76
CA PHE A 164 0.44 2.34 -29.58
C PHE A 164 1.23 3.59 -30.01
N GLN A 165 0.63 4.56 -30.72
CA GLN A 165 1.35 5.79 -31.09
C GLN A 165 1.48 6.73 -29.89
N VAL A 166 2.53 7.57 -29.89
CA VAL A 166 2.75 8.56 -28.82
C VAL A 166 1.63 9.60 -28.86
N GLY A 167 0.91 9.74 -27.74
CA GLY A 167 -0.16 10.72 -27.55
C GLY A 167 -1.58 10.21 -27.82
N ASP A 168 -1.76 8.92 -28.15
CA ASP A 168 -3.08 8.29 -28.19
C ASP A 168 -3.69 8.17 -26.77
N ASP A 169 -5.02 8.28 -26.64
CA ASP A 169 -5.70 8.16 -25.36
C ASP A 169 -5.76 6.71 -24.86
N LEU A 170 -5.16 6.44 -23.70
CA LEU A 170 -5.03 5.10 -23.15
C LEU A 170 -6.38 4.46 -22.78
N ALA A 171 -7.41 5.24 -22.44
CA ALA A 171 -8.74 4.72 -22.10
C ALA A 171 -9.53 4.35 -23.35
N GLU A 172 -9.47 5.15 -24.42
CA GLU A 172 -10.05 4.79 -25.73
C GLU A 172 -9.39 3.54 -26.32
N LEU A 173 -8.06 3.48 -26.34
CA LEU A 173 -7.29 2.32 -26.82
C LEU A 173 -7.63 1.04 -26.02
N THR A 174 -7.81 1.19 -24.71
CA THR A 174 -8.21 0.10 -23.82
C THR A 174 -9.58 -0.46 -24.13
N GLN A 175 -10.55 0.44 -24.30
CA GLN A 175 -11.90 0.06 -24.67
C GLN A 175 -11.88 -0.68 -26.01
N GLN A 176 -11.08 -0.18 -26.96
CA GLN A 176 -10.86 -0.83 -28.25
C GLN A 176 -10.27 -2.25 -28.12
N VAL A 177 -9.23 -2.43 -27.29
CA VAL A 177 -8.61 -3.74 -27.02
C VAL A 177 -9.60 -4.70 -26.34
N SER A 178 -10.40 -4.23 -25.37
CA SER A 178 -11.42 -5.07 -24.72
C SER A 178 -12.50 -5.48 -25.71
N GLU A 179 -13.05 -4.54 -26.48
CA GLU A 179 -14.10 -4.81 -27.50
C GLU A 179 -13.62 -5.78 -28.59
N ALA A 180 -12.35 -5.69 -28.99
CA ALA A 180 -11.76 -6.60 -29.96
C ALA A 180 -11.56 -8.02 -29.41
N LEU A 181 -11.37 -8.16 -28.09
CA LEU A 181 -11.15 -9.44 -27.41
C LEU A 181 -12.42 -10.06 -26.82
N ASP A 182 -13.51 -9.30 -26.67
CA ASP A 182 -14.83 -9.79 -26.28
C ASP A 182 -15.36 -10.96 -27.14
N PRO A 183 -15.18 -11.02 -28.47
CA PRO A 183 -15.65 -12.15 -29.29
C PRO A 183 -14.93 -13.48 -29.03
N ILE A 184 -13.72 -13.43 -28.46
CA ILE A 184 -12.91 -14.62 -28.10
C ILE A 184 -12.86 -14.86 -26.58
N ARG A 185 -13.44 -13.94 -25.80
CA ARG A 185 -13.67 -14.09 -24.36
C ARG A 185 -14.74 -15.18 -24.15
N PRO A 186 -14.59 -16.11 -23.19
CA PRO A 186 -15.57 -17.17 -22.99
C PRO A 186 -16.96 -16.59 -22.62
N GLU A 187 -17.99 -17.13 -23.29
CA GLU A 187 -19.40 -16.69 -23.38
C GLU A 187 -20.32 -17.85 -22.91
N GLY A 188 -21.67 -17.86 -22.88
CA GLY A 188 -22.77 -16.97 -23.29
C GLY A 188 -24.24 -17.20 -22.82
N GLU A 189 -24.64 -18.23 -22.02
CA GLU A 189 -26.06 -18.44 -21.57
C GLU A 189 -26.38 -18.19 -20.07
N THR A 190 -27.62 -18.47 -19.61
CA THR A 190 -28.31 -18.02 -18.37
C THR A 190 -29.46 -18.97 -17.91
N GLY A 191 -30.14 -18.69 -16.79
CA GLY A 191 -31.50 -19.17 -16.49
C GLY A 191 -32.08 -18.53 -15.21
N ASP A 192 -33.33 -18.08 -15.11
CA ASP A 192 -34.45 -18.03 -16.07
C ASP A 192 -35.07 -16.62 -16.06
N GLY A 193 -35.69 -16.23 -17.18
CA GLY A 193 -35.98 -14.82 -17.46
C GLY A 193 -37.04 -14.16 -16.57
N PHE A 194 -36.81 -12.89 -16.24
CA PHE A 194 -37.84 -11.92 -15.93
C PHE A 194 -37.67 -10.68 -16.81
N ALA A 195 -38.78 -10.25 -17.42
CA ALA A 195 -38.91 -8.88 -17.88
C ALA A 195 -38.86 -7.93 -16.66
N GLU A 196 -38.66 -6.64 -16.91
CA GLU A 196 -38.66 -5.60 -15.87
C GLU A 196 -39.97 -5.64 -15.04
N GLU A 197 -39.92 -6.22 -13.84
CA GLU A 197 -40.96 -6.12 -12.82
C GLU A 197 -40.35 -5.65 -11.48
N GLU A 198 -41.17 -4.94 -10.70
CA GLU A 198 -40.74 -4.00 -9.67
C GLU A 198 -40.13 -4.64 -8.40
N GLU A 199 -39.37 -3.81 -7.68
CA GLU A 199 -38.54 -4.18 -6.53
C GLU A 199 -39.34 -4.51 -5.24
N GLY A 200 -39.47 -5.82 -4.92
CA GLY A 200 -39.32 -6.34 -3.55
C GLY A 200 -40.57 -6.71 -2.71
N ASP A 201 -40.61 -7.95 -2.18
CA ASP A 201 -41.53 -8.33 -1.07
C ASP A 201 -41.05 -9.47 -0.11
N LEU A 202 -39.75 -9.57 0.16
CA LEU A 202 -39.19 -10.56 1.12
C LEU A 202 -38.63 -9.91 2.40
N SER A 203 -38.76 -10.60 3.54
CA SER A 203 -38.08 -10.28 4.79
C SER A 203 -37.26 -11.48 5.25
N CYS A 204 -35.96 -11.28 5.49
CA CYS A 204 -35.03 -12.35 5.87
C CYS A 204 -34.29 -11.99 7.15
N VAL A 205 -34.22 -12.94 8.08
CA VAL A 205 -33.52 -12.84 9.36
C VAL A 205 -32.42 -13.89 9.38
N GLU A 206 -31.26 -13.56 9.94
CA GLU A 206 -30.16 -14.49 10.13
C GLU A 206 -30.19 -15.07 11.55
N GLU A 207 -30.05 -16.39 11.65
CA GLU A 207 -29.97 -17.15 12.89
C GLU A 207 -28.54 -17.74 12.99
N THR A 208 -27.87 -17.51 14.12
CA THR A 208 -26.55 -18.09 14.43
C THR A 208 -26.68 -19.06 15.60
N LYS A 209 -25.97 -20.19 15.56
CA LYS A 209 -25.99 -21.18 16.63
C LYS A 209 -24.68 -21.96 16.74
N THR A 210 -24.19 -22.06 17.97
CA THR A 210 -23.04 -22.90 18.35
C THR A 210 -23.44 -24.36 18.53
N PHE A 211 -22.64 -25.27 17.99
CA PHE A 211 -22.73 -26.72 18.18
C PHE A 211 -21.44 -27.25 18.82
N GLU A 212 -21.54 -28.06 19.88
CA GLU A 212 -20.38 -28.73 20.47
C GLU A 212 -20.06 -30.03 19.71
N LEU A 213 -18.83 -30.15 19.21
CA LEU A 213 -18.36 -31.28 18.42
C LEU A 213 -17.51 -32.25 19.26
N GLN A 214 -17.94 -33.50 19.33
CA GLN A 214 -17.19 -34.61 19.93
C GLN A 214 -16.24 -35.19 18.86
N ILE A 215 -15.00 -34.68 18.79
CA ILE A 215 -14.03 -35.06 17.75
C ILE A 215 -12.98 -36.03 18.30
N SER A 216 -12.87 -37.22 17.69
CA SER A 216 -11.74 -38.14 17.87
C SER A 216 -10.88 -38.20 16.60
N GLY A 217 -9.97 -37.25 16.43
CA GLY A 217 -9.02 -37.20 15.31
C GLY A 217 -9.30 -36.08 14.30
N ALA A 218 -8.23 -35.61 13.65
CA ALA A 218 -8.26 -34.43 12.80
C ALA A 218 -8.84 -34.71 11.40
N HIS A 219 -10.17 -34.60 11.26
CA HIS A 219 -10.90 -34.07 10.09
C HIS A 219 -12.41 -34.09 10.39
N VAL A 220 -13.09 -32.96 10.22
CA VAL A 220 -14.57 -32.90 10.26
C VAL A 220 -15.08 -32.73 8.84
N ALA A 221 -15.72 -33.76 8.30
CA ALA A 221 -16.51 -33.65 7.07
C ALA A 221 -17.92 -33.11 7.40
N GLN A 222 -18.50 -32.32 6.50
CA GLN A 222 -19.94 -32.07 6.53
C GLN A 222 -20.68 -33.40 6.38
N GLY A 223 -21.70 -33.65 7.23
CA GLY A 223 -22.44 -34.92 7.29
C GLY A 223 -22.20 -35.79 8.53
N THR A 224 -21.45 -35.34 9.54
CA THR A 224 -21.21 -36.09 10.80
C THR A 224 -22.42 -36.21 11.75
N GLY A 225 -23.63 -35.83 11.32
CA GLY A 225 -24.88 -36.05 12.05
C GLY A 225 -25.12 -35.20 13.30
N LEU A 226 -24.15 -34.36 13.70
CA LEU A 226 -24.25 -33.46 14.87
C LEU A 226 -24.75 -32.05 14.52
N ILE A 227 -24.54 -31.60 13.27
CA ILE A 227 -25.07 -30.35 12.72
C ILE A 227 -26.14 -30.71 11.69
N PRO A 228 -27.40 -30.26 11.84
CA PRO A 228 -28.46 -30.51 10.87
C PRO A 228 -28.21 -29.88 9.50
N GLU A 229 -28.62 -30.56 8.42
CA GLU A 229 -28.38 -30.14 7.02
C GLU A 229 -29.05 -28.81 6.62
N ASP A 230 -29.98 -28.28 7.44
CA ASP A 230 -30.64 -26.99 7.20
C ASP A 230 -29.85 -25.78 7.72
N TRP A 231 -28.65 -25.99 8.28
CA TRP A 231 -27.69 -24.95 8.66
C TRP A 231 -26.59 -24.82 7.60
N GLY A 232 -26.09 -23.59 7.40
CA GLY A 232 -25.08 -23.27 6.40
C GLY A 232 -23.65 -23.63 6.82
N GLU A 233 -22.66 -22.93 6.27
CA GLU A 233 -21.27 -23.10 6.72
C GLU A 233 -21.11 -22.75 8.21
N CYS A 234 -20.16 -23.45 8.83
CA CYS A 234 -19.84 -23.31 10.24
C CYS A 234 -18.34 -23.06 10.42
N GLU A 235 -17.98 -22.15 11.31
CA GLU A 235 -16.60 -21.90 11.70
C GLU A 235 -16.25 -22.73 12.94
N THR A 236 -15.22 -23.58 12.85
CA THR A 236 -14.80 -24.44 13.97
C THR A 236 -13.64 -23.83 14.75
N TYR A 237 -13.76 -23.79 16.07
CA TYR A 237 -12.69 -23.33 16.97
C TYR A 237 -12.60 -24.19 18.23
N PHE A 238 -11.49 -24.06 18.95
CA PHE A 238 -11.26 -24.78 20.20
C PHE A 238 -11.49 -23.85 21.39
N GLN A 239 -12.23 -24.33 22.39
CA GLN A 239 -12.40 -23.64 23.67
C GLN A 239 -11.82 -24.51 24.79
N GLN A 240 -10.84 -23.97 25.52
CA GLN A 240 -10.34 -24.55 26.77
C GLN A 240 -11.34 -24.27 27.89
N VAL A 241 -11.81 -25.32 28.56
CA VAL A 241 -12.69 -25.23 29.72
C VAL A 241 -12.08 -26.05 30.85
N GLY A 242 -11.29 -25.38 31.70
CA GLY A 242 -10.48 -26.05 32.73
C GLY A 242 -9.37 -26.89 32.10
N ALA A 243 -9.35 -28.20 32.39
CA ALA A 243 -8.35 -29.13 31.86
C ALA A 243 -8.77 -29.82 30.54
N GLU A 244 -9.99 -29.61 30.07
CA GLU A 244 -10.50 -30.19 28.83
C GLU A 244 -10.53 -29.17 27.69
N GLN A 245 -10.22 -29.62 26.47
CA GLN A 245 -10.34 -28.86 25.24
C GLN A 245 -11.58 -29.33 24.48
N LYS A 246 -12.60 -28.46 24.39
CA LYS A 246 -13.81 -28.70 23.60
C LYS A 246 -13.62 -28.13 22.20
N THR A 247 -14.22 -28.75 21.19
CA THR A 247 -14.34 -28.15 19.86
C THR A 247 -15.76 -27.64 19.68
N LEU A 248 -15.91 -26.39 19.27
CA LEU A 248 -17.18 -25.74 18.99
C LEU A 248 -17.24 -25.39 17.50
N ALA A 249 -18.45 -25.31 16.96
CA ALA A 249 -18.74 -24.88 15.60
C ALA A 249 -19.88 -23.87 15.60
N ASP A 250 -19.60 -22.63 15.20
CA ASP A 250 -20.63 -21.59 15.04
C ASP A 250 -21.18 -21.62 13.62
N CYS A 251 -22.44 -22.03 13.49
CA CYS A 251 -23.13 -22.20 12.22
C CYS A 251 -24.17 -21.08 11.98
N TYR A 252 -24.39 -20.74 10.71
CA TYR A 252 -25.27 -19.64 10.30
C TYR A 252 -26.39 -20.12 9.37
N LYS A 253 -27.59 -19.56 9.51
CA LYS A 253 -28.75 -19.87 8.67
C LYS A 253 -29.58 -18.61 8.41
N VAL A 254 -29.93 -18.34 7.16
CA VAL A 254 -30.83 -17.22 6.81
C VAL A 254 -32.24 -17.74 6.59
N VAL A 255 -33.22 -17.27 7.36
CA VAL A 255 -34.63 -17.62 7.20
C VAL A 255 -35.37 -16.47 6.52
N CYS A 256 -35.85 -16.70 5.30
CA CYS A 256 -36.68 -15.75 4.57
C CYS A 256 -38.18 -16.10 4.66
N LYS A 257 -39.00 -15.07 4.81
CA LYS A 257 -40.46 -15.12 4.77
C LYS A 257 -40.99 -14.07 3.79
N ASN A 258 -42.04 -14.41 3.06
CA ASN A 258 -42.80 -13.43 2.29
C ASN A 258 -43.51 -12.46 3.26
N LYS A 259 -43.47 -11.14 3.01
CA LYS A 259 -44.03 -10.16 3.94
C LYS A 259 -45.57 -10.15 3.95
N ALA A 260 -46.20 -10.42 2.81
CA ALA A 260 -47.66 -10.46 2.68
C ALA A 260 -48.30 -11.74 3.25
N THR A 261 -47.68 -12.91 3.07
CA THR A 261 -48.24 -14.21 3.50
C THR A 261 -47.64 -14.74 4.81
N GLY A 262 -46.47 -14.24 5.22
CA GLY A 262 -45.71 -14.77 6.36
C GLY A 262 -45.12 -16.18 6.12
N GLU A 263 -45.31 -16.74 4.93
CA GLU A 263 -44.92 -18.11 4.60
C GLU A 263 -43.41 -18.21 4.41
N GLN A 264 -42.81 -19.23 5.03
CA GLN A 264 -41.38 -19.47 5.03
C GLN A 264 -40.98 -20.26 3.79
N THR A 265 -40.15 -19.66 2.92
CA THR A 265 -39.71 -20.31 1.69
C THR A 265 -38.68 -21.41 2.03
N GLN A 266 -38.94 -22.65 1.62
CA GLN A 266 -38.21 -23.83 2.10
C GLN A 266 -36.79 -24.03 1.53
N ARG A 267 -36.16 -23.00 0.95
CA ARG A 267 -34.77 -23.07 0.45
C ARG A 267 -33.98 -21.80 0.80
N PRO A 268 -33.20 -21.81 1.89
CA PRO A 268 -32.38 -20.67 2.30
C PRO A 268 -31.03 -20.66 1.57
N GLY A 269 -30.82 -19.66 0.71
CA GLY A 269 -29.50 -19.34 0.17
C GLY A 269 -28.68 -18.51 1.16
N ARG A 270 -27.38 -18.82 1.27
CA ARG A 270 -26.44 -18.07 2.15
C ARG A 270 -26.39 -16.60 1.74
N ARG A 271 -26.64 -15.67 2.68
CA ARG A 271 -26.15 -14.30 2.53
C ARG A 271 -24.64 -14.32 2.70
N ARG A 272 -23.88 -14.14 1.62
CA ARG A 272 -22.50 -13.64 1.74
C ARG A 272 -22.56 -12.23 2.33
N GLY A 273 -21.67 -11.94 3.28
CA GLY A 273 -21.76 -10.75 4.12
C GLY A 273 -21.82 -9.44 3.33
N LYS A 274 -22.94 -8.74 3.47
CA LYS A 274 -23.07 -7.32 3.13
C LYS A 274 -23.09 -6.56 4.46
N LEU A 275 -21.92 -6.15 4.93
CA LEU A 275 -21.81 -5.20 6.04
C LEU A 275 -22.40 -3.86 5.56
N ILE A 276 -23.40 -3.37 6.29
CA ILE A 276 -24.17 -2.18 5.89
C ILE A 276 -23.42 -0.93 6.36
N ALA A 277 -22.67 -0.30 5.46
CA ALA A 277 -22.57 1.15 5.45
C ALA A 277 -23.74 1.70 4.63
N ARG A 278 -24.59 2.56 5.21
CA ARG A 278 -25.72 3.17 4.50
C ARG A 278 -25.18 4.31 3.61
N PRO A 279 -25.45 4.30 2.29
CA PRO A 279 -25.15 5.46 1.45
C PRO A 279 -26.21 6.54 1.67
N ALA A 280 -25.79 7.74 2.06
CA ALA A 280 -26.62 8.94 1.99
C ALA A 280 -26.46 9.60 0.60
N ALA A 281 -26.74 8.85 -0.46
CA ALA A 281 -26.80 9.41 -1.81
C ALA A 281 -28.10 10.23 -1.95
N LYS A 282 -27.98 11.55 -2.08
CA LYS A 282 -29.08 12.42 -2.51
C LYS A 282 -28.52 13.48 -3.47
N SER A 283 -29.26 13.71 -4.56
CA SER A 283 -28.95 14.63 -5.67
C SER A 283 -27.58 14.47 -6.35
N LEU A 284 -27.50 13.53 -7.30
CA LEU A 284 -26.56 13.61 -8.41
C LEU A 284 -27.11 14.57 -9.49
N GLN A 285 -26.88 15.85 -9.28
CA GLN A 285 -26.87 16.91 -10.31
C GLN A 285 -25.88 17.96 -9.82
N ASP A 286 -24.59 17.75 -10.13
CA ASP A 286 -23.65 18.77 -10.60
C ASP A 286 -22.24 18.15 -10.81
N GLU A 287 -21.62 18.58 -11.91
CA GLU A 287 -20.23 18.54 -12.40
C GLU A 287 -19.16 17.60 -11.76
N ASP A 288 -18.72 16.63 -12.57
CA ASP A 288 -17.32 16.27 -12.87
C ASP A 288 -16.28 16.25 -11.71
N GLU A 289 -16.19 15.12 -11.00
CA GLU A 289 -15.04 14.76 -10.15
C GLU A 289 -14.27 13.56 -10.72
N GLY A 290 -13.36 13.84 -11.66
CA GLY A 290 -12.15 13.02 -11.83
C GLY A 290 -11.30 13.02 -10.56
N GLN A 291 -10.35 12.08 -10.45
CA GLN A 291 -9.47 11.91 -9.28
C GLN A 291 -8.86 13.23 -8.77
N ARG A 292 -9.44 13.80 -7.72
CA ARG A 292 -8.87 14.99 -7.07
C ARG A 292 -7.75 14.58 -6.14
N LEU A 293 -6.52 14.87 -6.57
CA LEU A 293 -5.43 15.22 -5.65
C LEU A 293 -5.93 16.29 -4.66
N PRO A 294 -5.39 16.37 -3.44
CA PRO A 294 -5.72 17.45 -2.51
C PRO A 294 -5.62 18.83 -3.19
N PRO A 295 -6.55 19.76 -2.93
CA PRO A 295 -6.48 21.12 -3.47
C PRO A 295 -5.14 21.78 -3.10
N GLY A 296 -4.25 21.94 -4.09
CA GLY A 296 -2.92 22.52 -3.91
C GLY A 296 -1.74 21.68 -4.42
N THR A 297 -1.89 20.38 -4.69
CA THR A 297 -0.77 19.55 -5.17
C THR A 297 -0.30 19.97 -6.58
N LYS A 298 0.67 20.89 -6.66
CA LYS A 298 1.10 21.52 -7.92
C LYS A 298 2.00 20.69 -8.81
N ASN A 299 2.88 19.86 -8.23
CA ASN A 299 3.77 18.95 -8.97
C ASN A 299 3.90 17.61 -8.22
N PRO A 300 2.97 16.66 -8.39
CA PRO A 300 3.21 15.29 -7.96
C PRO A 300 4.10 14.57 -8.98
N VAL A 301 5.17 13.90 -8.53
CA VAL A 301 5.76 12.82 -9.32
C VAL A 301 4.78 11.64 -9.23
N VAL A 302 3.87 11.56 -10.19
CA VAL A 302 3.02 10.38 -10.39
C VAL A 302 3.80 9.39 -11.23
N LEU A 303 3.96 8.18 -10.73
CA LEU A 303 4.60 7.07 -11.44
C LEU A 303 3.52 6.07 -11.83
N PRO A 304 3.03 6.14 -13.08
CA PRO A 304 2.02 5.22 -13.58
C PRO A 304 2.71 3.94 -14.01
N VAL A 305 3.21 3.18 -13.04
CA VAL A 305 3.86 1.89 -13.28
C VAL A 305 3.21 0.89 -12.36
N ALA A 306 2.44 -0.03 -12.94
CA ALA A 306 1.99 -1.19 -12.20
C ALA A 306 3.21 -2.06 -11.85
N LEU A 307 3.49 -2.19 -10.55
CA LEU A 307 4.61 -2.97 -10.02
C LEU A 307 4.07 -4.22 -9.32
N SER A 308 4.42 -5.38 -9.85
CA SER A 308 4.09 -6.69 -9.27
C SER A 308 5.37 -7.51 -9.09
N PRO A 309 5.46 -8.37 -8.05
CA PRO A 309 6.38 -9.51 -8.08
C PRO A 309 6.23 -10.32 -9.36
N VAL A 310 7.33 -10.87 -9.87
CA VAL A 310 7.35 -11.83 -10.99
C VAL A 310 6.38 -12.98 -10.72
N HIS A 311 5.58 -13.32 -11.73
CA HIS A 311 4.71 -14.49 -11.73
C HIS A 311 5.34 -15.62 -12.54
N ILE A 312 5.57 -16.76 -11.91
CA ILE A 312 6.09 -17.97 -12.55
C ILE A 312 4.93 -18.78 -13.14
N ALA A 313 5.00 -19.10 -14.43
CA ALA A 313 3.99 -19.92 -15.10
C ALA A 313 3.99 -21.36 -14.55
N LEU A 314 2.84 -22.04 -14.60
CA LEU A 314 2.70 -23.40 -14.11
C LEU A 314 3.52 -24.35 -14.99
N GLY A 315 4.61 -24.90 -14.43
CA GLY A 315 5.51 -25.77 -15.18
C GLY A 315 6.61 -25.03 -15.95
N GLU A 316 6.87 -23.76 -15.63
CA GLU A 316 8.07 -23.03 -16.07
C GLU A 316 9.32 -23.59 -15.38
N ASN A 317 10.39 -23.88 -16.15
CA ASN A 317 11.67 -24.30 -15.59
C ASN A 317 12.44 -23.09 -15.02
N VAL A 318 12.31 -22.84 -13.72
CA VAL A 318 12.95 -21.72 -13.04
C VAL A 318 14.44 -21.94 -12.75
N ALA A 319 14.98 -23.13 -13.00
CA ALA A 319 16.43 -23.35 -12.95
C ALA A 319 17.17 -22.45 -13.95
N GLN A 320 16.64 -22.32 -15.17
CA GLN A 320 17.16 -21.44 -16.23
C GLN A 320 17.17 -19.96 -15.84
N ARG A 321 16.29 -19.55 -14.92
CA ARG A 321 16.16 -18.17 -14.45
C ARG A 321 16.88 -17.90 -13.13
N ALA A 322 17.57 -18.89 -12.57
CA ALA A 322 18.26 -18.75 -11.28
C ALA A 322 19.25 -17.58 -11.29
N LEU A 323 19.98 -17.37 -12.40
CA LEU A 323 20.91 -16.25 -12.55
C LEU A 323 20.20 -14.89 -12.64
N GLU A 324 19.04 -14.79 -13.32
CA GLU A 324 18.22 -13.57 -13.37
C GLU A 324 17.77 -13.12 -11.97
N PHE A 325 17.50 -14.09 -11.10
CA PHE A 325 17.10 -13.86 -9.72
C PHE A 325 18.28 -13.65 -8.75
N ASN A 326 19.51 -13.52 -9.27
CA ASN A 326 20.76 -13.40 -8.51
C ASN A 326 21.05 -14.63 -7.62
N GLY A 327 20.72 -15.81 -8.14
CA GLY A 327 21.09 -17.13 -7.63
C GLY A 327 22.43 -17.63 -8.19
N GLU A 328 22.84 -18.84 -7.75
CA GLU A 328 24.06 -19.51 -8.21
C GLU A 328 23.88 -21.04 -8.20
N ILE A 329 24.61 -21.76 -9.05
CA ILE A 329 24.73 -23.22 -8.97
C ILE A 329 26.16 -23.61 -8.59
N THR A 330 26.29 -24.45 -7.57
CA THR A 330 27.59 -24.82 -6.98
C THR A 330 27.69 -26.31 -6.68
N ALA A 331 28.90 -26.87 -6.72
CA ALA A 331 29.18 -28.21 -6.19
C ALA A 331 30.33 -28.19 -5.17
N PRO A 332 30.13 -27.64 -3.96
CA PRO A 332 31.20 -27.35 -2.99
C PRO A 332 32.04 -28.56 -2.56
N SER A 333 31.51 -29.78 -2.71
CA SER A 333 32.21 -31.05 -2.46
C SER A 333 33.28 -31.41 -3.51
N VAL A 334 33.20 -30.86 -4.72
CA VAL A 334 34.16 -31.12 -5.80
C VAL A 334 35.42 -30.30 -5.51
N LYS A 335 36.58 -30.98 -5.43
CA LYS A 335 37.89 -30.39 -5.08
C LYS A 335 39.00 -30.77 -6.05
N ASP A 336 38.71 -31.70 -6.95
CA ASP A 336 39.54 -32.22 -8.03
C ASP A 336 39.51 -31.34 -9.29
N LEU A 337 38.53 -30.43 -9.39
CA LEU A 337 38.45 -29.40 -10.43
C LEU A 337 38.67 -28.00 -9.81
N SER A 338 39.27 -27.08 -10.58
CA SER A 338 39.31 -25.66 -10.21
C SER A 338 37.92 -25.04 -10.35
N THR A 339 37.67 -23.95 -9.62
CA THR A 339 36.40 -23.20 -9.72
C THR A 339 36.11 -22.74 -11.14
N THR A 340 37.13 -22.26 -11.87
CA THR A 340 37.01 -21.84 -13.27
C THR A 340 36.67 -22.98 -14.22
N ALA A 341 37.14 -24.21 -13.97
CA ALA A 341 36.81 -25.38 -14.79
C ALA A 341 35.44 -25.98 -14.42
N LEU A 342 35.04 -25.86 -13.16
CA LEU A 342 33.78 -26.39 -12.65
C LEU A 342 32.57 -25.50 -12.98
N ALA A 343 32.76 -24.17 -13.05
CA ALA A 343 31.69 -23.21 -13.32
C ALA A 343 30.88 -23.51 -14.62
N PRO A 344 31.49 -23.66 -15.82
CA PRO A 344 30.72 -23.93 -17.03
C PRO A 344 29.97 -25.26 -16.98
N ILE A 345 30.57 -26.33 -16.41
CA ILE A 345 29.91 -27.64 -16.24
C ILE A 345 28.65 -27.53 -15.36
N LEU A 346 28.67 -26.64 -14.36
CA LEU A 346 27.52 -26.42 -13.49
C LEU A 346 26.47 -25.51 -14.12
N LEU A 347 26.86 -24.57 -14.98
CA LEU A 347 25.91 -23.74 -15.72
C LEU A 347 25.15 -24.56 -16.76
N GLU A 348 25.83 -25.47 -17.48
CA GLU A 348 25.20 -26.39 -18.45
C GLU A 348 24.05 -27.20 -17.84
N LEU A 349 24.16 -27.60 -16.55
CA LEU A 349 23.08 -28.30 -15.82
C LEU A 349 21.75 -27.53 -15.74
N ILE A 350 21.74 -26.23 -16.01
CA ILE A 350 20.56 -25.37 -15.92
C ILE A 350 20.35 -24.50 -17.17
N GLU A 351 21.14 -24.68 -18.23
CA GLU A 351 21.02 -23.96 -19.50
C GLU A 351 20.24 -24.80 -20.53
N PRO A 352 19.42 -24.18 -21.40
CA PRO A 352 18.55 -24.92 -22.30
C PRO A 352 19.31 -25.60 -23.46
N GLY A 353 19.32 -26.93 -23.46
CA GLY A 353 19.57 -27.72 -24.68
C GLY A 353 21.03 -28.07 -24.97
N GLY A 354 21.87 -28.13 -23.93
CA GLY A 354 23.16 -28.80 -23.98
C GLY A 354 23.01 -30.31 -24.21
N SER A 355 23.89 -30.89 -25.02
CA SER A 355 24.10 -32.35 -25.02
C SER A 355 25.58 -32.75 -25.15
N GLU A 356 26.48 -31.77 -25.26
CA GLU A 356 27.92 -32.00 -25.44
C GLU A 356 28.61 -32.21 -24.10
N ASP A 357 28.28 -31.40 -23.08
CA ASP A 357 28.80 -31.50 -21.72
C ASP A 357 27.75 -32.07 -20.73
N ALA A 358 28.23 -32.59 -19.60
CA ALA A 358 27.40 -33.09 -18.50
C ALA A 358 28.21 -33.10 -17.18
N PHE A 359 27.54 -33.07 -16.03
CA PHE A 359 28.20 -33.24 -14.74
C PHE A 359 28.55 -34.72 -14.49
N GLU A 360 29.78 -35.12 -14.85
CA GLU A 360 30.26 -36.50 -14.73
C GLU A 360 31.04 -36.79 -13.44
N ARG A 361 30.72 -37.90 -12.76
CA ARG A 361 31.55 -38.52 -11.70
C ARG A 361 31.86 -39.98 -12.05
N LYS A 362 32.63 -40.21 -13.13
CA LYS A 362 32.89 -41.54 -13.71
C LYS A 362 34.30 -42.13 -13.47
N GLY A 363 35.10 -41.55 -12.58
CA GLY A 363 36.50 -41.96 -12.35
C GLY A 363 36.70 -43.27 -11.56
N ASP A 364 37.91 -43.82 -11.60
CA ASP A 364 38.32 -45.08 -10.94
C ASP A 364 38.24 -45.10 -9.40
N GLN A 365 37.88 -43.98 -8.76
CA GLN A 365 37.72 -43.86 -7.31
C GLN A 365 36.28 -43.47 -6.98
N PRO A 366 35.60 -44.16 -6.04
CA PRO A 366 34.22 -43.84 -5.68
C PRO A 366 34.16 -42.49 -4.96
N ILE A 367 33.66 -41.45 -5.64
CA ILE A 367 33.49 -40.12 -5.05
C ILE A 367 32.16 -40.03 -4.31
N LEU A 368 32.14 -40.61 -3.10
CA LEU A 368 31.00 -40.53 -2.19
C LEU A 368 30.80 -39.10 -1.67
N GLY A 369 29.53 -38.69 -1.53
CA GLY A 369 29.18 -37.42 -0.90
C GLY A 369 29.33 -36.19 -1.79
N THR A 370 29.47 -36.36 -3.12
CA THR A 370 29.32 -35.25 -4.06
C THR A 370 27.91 -34.67 -3.97
N PHE A 371 27.78 -33.35 -3.84
CA PHE A 371 26.50 -32.67 -3.89
C PHE A 371 26.56 -31.40 -4.74
N ILE A 372 25.47 -31.16 -5.46
CA ILE A 372 25.17 -29.94 -6.21
C ILE A 372 24.14 -29.16 -5.38
N VAL A 373 24.26 -27.83 -5.36
CA VAL A 373 23.28 -26.90 -4.78
C VAL A 373 22.96 -25.84 -5.82
N LEU A 374 21.70 -25.79 -6.22
CA LEU A 374 21.11 -24.71 -7.01
C LEU A 374 20.42 -23.74 -6.04
N ASP A 375 20.91 -22.51 -5.95
CA ASP A 375 20.23 -21.36 -5.34
C ASP A 375 19.43 -20.65 -6.45
N LEU A 376 18.11 -20.62 -6.32
CA LEU A 376 17.18 -19.92 -7.23
C LEU A 376 17.16 -18.39 -7.01
N GLY A 377 17.98 -17.86 -6.10
CA GLY A 377 18.07 -16.43 -5.77
C GLY A 377 16.94 -15.92 -4.87
N THR A 378 15.70 -16.36 -5.13
CA THR A 378 14.49 -16.06 -4.34
C THR A 378 13.70 -17.33 -4.02
N PRO A 379 12.86 -17.36 -2.97
CA PRO A 379 11.97 -18.49 -2.75
C PRO A 379 10.83 -18.48 -3.79
N ILE A 380 10.73 -19.57 -4.56
CA ILE A 380 9.74 -19.77 -5.63
C ILE A 380 8.81 -20.94 -5.24
N GLY A 381 7.54 -20.90 -5.65
CA GLY A 381 6.60 -22.01 -5.47
C GLY A 381 6.96 -23.22 -6.35
N ILE A 382 7.76 -24.15 -5.86
CA ILE A 382 8.21 -25.33 -6.61
C ILE A 382 7.19 -26.47 -6.52
N ASN A 383 6.87 -27.07 -7.66
CA ASN A 383 5.87 -28.14 -7.81
C ASN A 383 6.44 -29.46 -8.40
N ARG A 384 7.62 -29.43 -9.03
CA ARG A 384 8.26 -30.58 -9.68
C ARG A 384 9.75 -30.31 -9.88
N ILE A 385 10.58 -31.34 -9.78
CA ILE A 385 12.03 -31.30 -10.01
C ILE A 385 12.37 -32.51 -10.90
N ARG A 386 13.13 -32.29 -11.97
CA ARG A 386 13.53 -33.36 -12.90
C ARG A 386 15.04 -33.34 -13.11
N PHE A 387 15.68 -34.51 -13.12
CA PHE A 387 17.08 -34.64 -13.53
C PHE A 387 17.36 -36.02 -14.15
N TYR A 388 18.30 -36.06 -15.09
CA TYR A 388 18.58 -37.23 -15.94
C TYR A 388 19.99 -37.18 -16.55
N PRO A 389 20.56 -38.30 -17.03
CA PRO A 389 21.79 -38.34 -17.84
C PRO A 389 21.49 -38.19 -19.35
N ARG A 390 22.53 -38.01 -20.18
CA ARG A 390 22.38 -37.81 -21.62
C ARG A 390 21.68 -38.97 -22.31
N ASN A 391 21.09 -38.66 -23.47
CA ASN A 391 20.39 -39.61 -24.33
C ASN A 391 19.16 -40.28 -23.67
N THR A 392 18.45 -39.52 -22.82
CA THR A 392 17.20 -39.95 -22.16
C THR A 392 16.00 -39.09 -22.55
N VAL A 393 15.92 -37.85 -22.05
CA VAL A 393 14.90 -36.86 -22.42
C VAL A 393 15.29 -36.16 -23.71
N GLN A 394 16.56 -35.75 -23.81
CA GLN A 394 17.14 -35.23 -25.04
C GLN A 394 17.83 -36.37 -25.82
N SER A 395 17.69 -36.38 -27.15
CA SER A 395 18.28 -37.40 -28.02
C SER A 395 19.74 -37.07 -28.31
N ALA A 396 20.67 -37.82 -27.73
CA ALA A 396 22.11 -37.66 -27.92
C ALA A 396 22.80 -39.00 -28.28
N PRO A 397 22.57 -39.58 -29.48
CA PRO A 397 23.06 -40.92 -29.81
C PRO A 397 24.58 -41.09 -29.79
N GLN A 398 25.32 -39.97 -29.92
CA GLN A 398 26.77 -39.91 -29.81
C GLN A 398 27.29 -40.00 -28.36
N PHE A 399 26.42 -39.77 -27.37
CA PHE A 399 26.69 -39.86 -25.93
C PHE A 399 25.73 -40.85 -25.25
N PRO A 400 25.88 -42.17 -25.49
CA PRO A 400 24.92 -43.20 -25.07
C PRO A 400 25.03 -43.55 -23.56
N PHE A 401 24.94 -42.54 -22.70
CA PHE A 401 25.13 -42.62 -21.25
C PHE A 401 23.83 -42.76 -20.46
N GLN A 402 22.72 -43.12 -21.10
CA GLN A 402 21.42 -43.30 -20.45
C GLN A 402 21.38 -44.34 -19.31
N ASN A 403 22.44 -45.15 -19.14
CA ASN A 403 22.58 -46.12 -18.05
C ASN A 403 23.43 -45.60 -16.86
N ASP A 404 24.08 -44.44 -17.02
CA ASP A 404 24.95 -43.78 -16.03
C ASP A 404 24.13 -42.83 -15.13
N PHE A 405 22.86 -43.14 -14.89
CA PHE A 405 22.00 -42.35 -14.01
C PHE A 405 22.36 -42.52 -12.53
N LEU A 406 21.97 -41.54 -11.72
CA LEU A 406 22.28 -41.53 -10.29
C LEU A 406 21.46 -42.59 -9.51
N ARG A 407 22.12 -43.69 -9.15
CA ARG A 407 21.51 -44.86 -8.49
C ARG A 407 21.18 -44.68 -7.01
N GLN A 408 21.89 -43.81 -6.30
CA GLN A 408 21.69 -43.59 -4.86
C GLN A 408 21.90 -42.11 -4.52
N PHE A 409 20.87 -41.46 -3.98
CA PHE A 409 20.86 -40.01 -3.75
C PHE A 409 19.95 -39.56 -2.61
N GLU A 410 20.18 -38.33 -2.16
CA GLU A 410 19.30 -37.53 -1.33
C GLU A 410 19.00 -36.22 -2.08
N LEU A 411 17.72 -35.97 -2.37
CA LEU A 411 17.22 -34.69 -2.88
C LEU A 411 16.64 -33.91 -1.70
N LEU A 412 17.19 -32.74 -1.41
CA LEU A 412 16.78 -31.90 -0.27
C LEU A 412 16.45 -30.48 -0.74
N LEU A 413 15.49 -29.85 -0.07
CA LEU A 413 15.02 -28.49 -0.36
C LEU A 413 15.22 -27.59 0.86
N HIS A 414 15.36 -26.29 0.63
CA HIS A 414 15.38 -25.29 1.70
C HIS A 414 14.71 -23.99 1.22
N ASP A 415 13.91 -23.36 2.09
CA ASP A 415 13.05 -22.22 1.75
C ASP A 415 13.80 -20.87 1.66
N GLY A 416 15.05 -20.82 2.16
CA GLY A 416 15.89 -19.63 2.15
C GLY A 416 15.85 -18.81 3.44
N ARG A 417 15.17 -19.28 4.49
CA ARG A 417 15.15 -18.63 5.81
C ARG A 417 16.34 -19.09 6.67
N ASN A 418 16.65 -18.37 7.75
CA ASN A 418 17.68 -18.75 8.74
C ASN A 418 19.12 -18.97 8.20
N LEU A 419 19.47 -18.41 7.03
CA LEU A 419 20.79 -18.56 6.42
C LEU A 419 21.92 -18.08 7.36
N VAL A 420 23.05 -18.77 7.31
CA VAL A 420 24.29 -18.40 8.03
C VAL A 420 25.36 -17.91 7.08
N ARG A 421 26.29 -17.09 7.56
CA ARG A 421 27.48 -16.74 6.78
C ARG A 421 28.46 -17.91 6.74
N ASP A 422 28.89 -18.28 5.54
CA ASP A 422 29.96 -19.23 5.29
C ASP A 422 31.35 -18.63 5.62
N SER A 423 32.42 -19.42 5.47
CA SER A 423 33.80 -18.95 5.71
C SER A 423 34.30 -17.87 4.74
N PHE A 424 33.53 -17.56 3.71
CA PHE A 424 33.76 -16.49 2.73
C PHE A 424 32.79 -15.31 2.94
N GLY A 425 31.98 -15.33 4.00
CA GLY A 425 31.02 -14.28 4.36
C GLY A 425 29.68 -14.34 3.62
N ARG A 426 29.47 -15.31 2.70
CA ARG A 426 28.25 -15.45 1.89
C ARG A 426 27.15 -16.15 2.69
N PHE A 427 25.88 -15.79 2.47
CA PHE A 427 24.76 -16.45 3.14
C PHE A 427 24.47 -17.81 2.49
N SER A 428 24.39 -18.86 3.30
CA SER A 428 24.11 -20.23 2.87
C SER A 428 23.31 -20.99 3.94
N PRO A 429 22.45 -21.96 3.58
CA PRO A 429 21.74 -22.78 4.56
C PRO A 429 22.69 -23.66 5.36
N ARG A 430 22.40 -23.95 6.64
CA ARG A 430 23.14 -25.02 7.33
C ARG A 430 22.72 -26.36 6.75
N THR A 431 23.55 -27.38 6.91
CA THR A 431 23.27 -28.71 6.34
C THR A 431 22.11 -29.42 7.04
N ASP A 432 21.87 -29.08 8.30
CA ASP A 432 20.76 -29.52 9.15
C ASP A 432 19.43 -28.80 8.89
N ASP A 433 19.44 -27.63 8.24
CA ASP A 433 18.22 -26.88 7.90
C ASP A 433 17.49 -27.45 6.66
N TYR A 434 18.19 -28.23 5.82
CA TYR A 434 17.63 -28.82 4.59
C TYR A 434 16.56 -29.88 4.89
N VAL A 435 15.38 -29.72 4.29
CA VAL A 435 14.28 -30.69 4.35
C VAL A 435 14.46 -31.74 3.25
N PRO A 436 14.65 -33.04 3.56
CA PRO A 436 14.72 -34.08 2.55
C PRO A 436 13.36 -34.24 1.85
N LEU A 437 13.36 -34.19 0.51
CA LEU A 437 12.20 -34.47 -0.33
C LEU A 437 12.15 -35.95 -0.72
N LEU A 438 13.29 -36.49 -1.17
CA LEU A 438 13.42 -37.90 -1.56
C LEU A 438 14.80 -38.42 -1.18
N ARG A 439 14.85 -39.68 -0.75
CA ARG A 439 16.09 -40.43 -0.55
C ARG A 439 15.93 -41.80 -1.19
N SER A 440 16.81 -42.13 -2.13
CA SER A 440 16.84 -43.43 -2.79
C SER A 440 18.19 -44.12 -2.59
N THR A 441 18.15 -45.41 -2.28
CA THR A 441 19.33 -46.29 -2.15
C THR A 441 19.42 -47.32 -3.27
N GLU A 442 18.41 -47.37 -4.14
CA GLU A 442 18.21 -48.40 -5.15
C GLU A 442 17.33 -47.84 -6.29
N ASN A 443 17.73 -46.69 -6.84
CA ASN A 443 17.07 -46.13 -8.01
C ASN A 443 17.38 -47.00 -9.25
N GLU A 444 16.34 -47.33 -10.00
CA GLU A 444 16.40 -48.04 -11.29
C GLU A 444 15.94 -47.16 -12.47
N GLU A 445 15.39 -45.97 -12.20
CA GLU A 445 14.87 -45.06 -13.23
C GLU A 445 15.96 -44.08 -13.73
N PRO A 446 16.20 -43.98 -15.05
CA PRO A 446 17.19 -43.07 -15.59
C PRO A 446 16.74 -41.61 -15.59
N VAL A 447 15.44 -41.35 -15.74
CA VAL A 447 14.84 -40.02 -15.66
C VAL A 447 14.08 -39.92 -14.34
N LEU A 448 14.58 -39.10 -13.42
CA LEU A 448 13.93 -38.86 -12.14
C LEU A 448 13.04 -37.63 -12.25
N ASP A 449 11.73 -37.84 -12.25
CA ASP A 449 10.71 -36.79 -12.31
C ASP A 449 9.91 -36.78 -10.99
N ILE A 450 10.16 -35.79 -10.14
CA ILE A 450 9.79 -35.79 -8.72
C ILE A 450 8.84 -34.63 -8.44
N GLY A 451 7.56 -34.95 -8.23
CA GLY A 451 6.54 -33.99 -7.84
C GLY A 451 6.68 -33.49 -6.39
N VAL A 452 6.53 -32.19 -6.18
CA VAL A 452 6.45 -31.51 -4.88
C VAL A 452 4.99 -31.14 -4.63
N LYS A 453 4.28 -31.93 -3.81
CA LYS A 453 2.84 -31.79 -3.57
C LYS A 453 2.54 -31.63 -2.06
N PRO A 454 1.85 -30.56 -1.62
CA PRO A 454 1.52 -29.36 -2.39
C PRO A 454 2.79 -28.58 -2.80
N ALA A 455 2.64 -27.71 -3.80
CA ALA A 455 3.71 -26.79 -4.18
C ALA A 455 4.07 -25.89 -2.98
N ARG A 456 5.36 -25.61 -2.79
CA ARG A 456 5.87 -24.88 -1.62
C ARG A 456 7.03 -23.98 -1.98
N LEU A 457 7.24 -22.94 -1.19
CA LEU A 457 8.37 -22.02 -1.35
C LEU A 457 9.70 -22.76 -1.12
N VAL A 458 10.55 -22.74 -2.14
CA VAL A 458 11.91 -23.30 -2.13
C VAL A 458 12.83 -22.27 -2.78
N ARG A 459 13.98 -22.03 -2.15
CA ARG A 459 15.07 -21.25 -2.74
C ARG A 459 16.26 -22.13 -3.12
N TYR A 460 16.61 -23.12 -2.28
CA TYR A 460 17.74 -24.01 -2.56
C TYR A 460 17.27 -25.43 -2.87
N VAL A 461 17.76 -25.99 -3.97
CA VAL A 461 17.62 -27.40 -4.34
C VAL A 461 18.99 -28.06 -4.25
N ARG A 462 19.12 -29.11 -3.43
CA ARG A 462 20.36 -29.86 -3.23
C ARG A 462 20.20 -31.30 -3.71
N VAL A 463 20.94 -31.67 -4.75
CA VAL A 463 21.10 -33.06 -5.21
C VAL A 463 22.39 -33.60 -4.62
N LYS A 464 22.30 -34.56 -3.70
CA LYS A 464 23.45 -35.19 -3.03
C LYS A 464 23.56 -36.65 -3.44
N SER A 465 24.65 -37.00 -4.13
CA SER A 465 25.02 -38.39 -4.38
C SER A 465 25.48 -39.07 -3.09
N ILE A 466 24.87 -40.23 -2.83
CA ILE A 466 25.37 -41.22 -1.88
C ILE A 466 25.79 -42.51 -2.62
N SER A 467 25.88 -42.45 -3.95
CA SER A 467 26.23 -43.54 -4.85
C SER A 467 27.74 -43.78 -4.87
N SER A 468 28.15 -45.05 -4.71
CA SER A 468 29.51 -45.49 -5.04
C SER A 468 29.70 -45.86 -6.51
N PHE A 469 28.62 -45.84 -7.31
CA PHE A 469 28.66 -46.15 -8.75
C PHE A 469 28.90 -44.89 -9.57
N PRO A 470 29.65 -44.98 -10.70
CA PRO A 470 29.72 -43.95 -11.72
C PRO A 470 28.35 -43.41 -12.11
N TYR A 471 28.26 -42.10 -12.28
CA TYR A 471 27.05 -41.44 -12.77
C TYR A 471 27.38 -40.15 -13.53
N GLU A 472 26.41 -39.66 -14.30
CA GLU A 472 26.34 -38.29 -14.77
C GLU A 472 24.97 -37.66 -14.50
N ILE A 473 24.90 -36.34 -14.62
CA ILE A 473 23.66 -35.56 -14.75
C ILE A 473 23.87 -34.61 -15.93
N ASP A 474 22.95 -34.66 -16.88
CA ASP A 474 22.86 -33.83 -18.08
C ASP A 474 22.21 -32.49 -17.69
N GLU A 475 20.99 -32.56 -17.16
CA GLU A 475 20.15 -31.42 -16.80
C GLU A 475 19.55 -31.58 -15.39
N LEU A 476 19.38 -30.45 -14.70
CA LEU A 476 18.72 -30.29 -13.41
C LEU A 476 17.63 -29.22 -13.52
N GLU A 477 16.44 -29.65 -13.93
CA GLU A 477 15.29 -28.78 -14.11
C GLU A 477 14.47 -28.66 -12.82
N VAL A 478 14.02 -27.45 -12.52
CA VAL A 478 13.22 -27.13 -11.35
C VAL A 478 12.00 -26.35 -11.81
N TYR A 479 10.82 -26.92 -11.66
CA TYR A 479 9.59 -26.35 -12.18
C TYR A 479 8.79 -25.61 -11.09
N GLY A 480 8.42 -24.38 -11.42
CA GLY A 480 7.72 -23.48 -10.52
C GLY A 480 6.24 -23.27 -10.86
N GLN A 481 5.62 -22.42 -10.05
CA GLN A 481 4.31 -21.81 -10.24
C GLN A 481 4.10 -20.62 -9.29
N GLY A 482 3.35 -19.62 -9.74
CA GLY A 482 2.86 -18.53 -8.91
C GLY A 482 3.87 -17.41 -8.64
N PHE A 483 3.50 -16.49 -7.76
CA PHE A 483 4.33 -15.33 -7.42
C PHE A 483 5.56 -15.71 -6.59
N VAL A 484 6.69 -15.04 -6.86
CA VAL A 484 7.89 -15.13 -6.04
C VAL A 484 7.63 -14.58 -4.63
N ALA A 485 8.31 -15.15 -3.62
CA ALA A 485 8.10 -14.75 -2.22
C ALA A 485 8.77 -13.43 -1.84
N ALA A 486 9.80 -13.02 -2.58
CA ALA A 486 10.50 -11.77 -2.35
C ALA A 486 10.93 -11.14 -3.69
N SER A 487 10.64 -9.86 -3.84
CA SER A 487 11.13 -9.03 -4.95
C SER A 487 11.44 -7.60 -4.50
N SER A 488 12.33 -6.91 -5.21
CA SER A 488 12.78 -5.56 -4.88
C SER A 488 12.96 -4.69 -6.12
N TYR A 489 12.27 -3.53 -6.13
CA TYR A 489 12.39 -2.52 -7.15
C TYR A 489 13.13 -1.31 -6.58
N ILE A 490 14.29 -0.97 -7.15
CA ILE A 490 14.99 0.29 -6.90
C ILE A 490 14.69 1.18 -8.11
N SER A 491 14.17 2.37 -7.86
CA SER A 491 13.89 3.33 -8.94
C SER A 491 15.18 3.90 -9.54
N PRO A 492 15.13 4.49 -10.73
CA PRO A 492 16.14 5.46 -11.15
C PRO A 492 16.27 6.60 -10.14
N VAL A 493 17.39 7.31 -10.23
CA VAL A 493 17.53 8.63 -9.61
C VAL A 493 16.62 9.60 -10.35
N PHE A 494 15.63 10.16 -9.67
CA PHE A 494 14.83 11.26 -10.20
C PHE A 494 15.56 12.57 -9.92
N ASP A 495 15.85 13.29 -10.99
CA ASP A 495 16.40 14.63 -10.97
C ASP A 495 15.26 15.64 -11.23
N LEU A 496 14.99 16.53 -10.28
CA LEU A 496 13.98 17.59 -10.43
C LEU A 496 14.51 18.84 -11.15
N GLY A 497 15.78 18.84 -11.58
CA GLY A 497 16.49 19.98 -12.17
C GLY A 497 16.91 21.04 -11.14
N GLU A 498 16.07 21.30 -10.15
CA GLU A 498 16.29 22.24 -9.05
C GLU A 498 16.13 21.55 -7.69
N THR A 499 16.55 22.22 -6.62
CA THR A 499 16.34 21.74 -5.25
C THR A 499 14.86 21.82 -4.89
N ALA A 500 14.32 20.80 -4.21
CA ALA A 500 12.93 20.78 -3.75
C ALA A 500 12.79 20.32 -2.28
N THR A 501 11.71 20.73 -1.63
CA THR A 501 11.24 20.14 -0.35
C THR A 501 10.28 19.00 -0.63
N TRP A 502 10.33 17.94 0.18
CA TRP A 502 9.47 16.76 0.05
C TRP A 502 8.17 16.91 0.86
N GLY A 503 7.04 16.62 0.21
CA GLY A 503 5.72 16.58 0.83
C GLY A 503 5.37 15.17 1.31
N ASN A 504 4.20 14.68 0.92
CA ASN A 504 3.77 13.33 1.26
C ASN A 504 4.07 12.32 0.13
N ILE A 505 4.16 11.05 0.52
CA ILE A 505 4.17 9.89 -0.36
C ILE A 505 2.88 9.08 -0.15
N SER A 506 2.23 8.68 -1.23
CA SER A 506 1.05 7.82 -1.24
C SER A 506 1.12 6.79 -2.37
N TRP A 507 0.38 5.70 -2.25
CA TRP A 507 0.31 4.68 -3.29
C TRP A 507 -1.04 3.94 -3.23
N THR A 508 -1.40 3.28 -4.33
CA THR A 508 -2.59 2.43 -4.41
C THR A 508 -2.20 0.97 -4.58
N GLU A 509 -2.82 0.09 -3.79
CA GLU A 509 -2.56 -1.35 -3.80
C GLU A 509 -3.74 -2.13 -4.40
N ARG A 510 -3.47 -3.02 -5.37
CA ARG A 510 -4.44 -4.05 -5.84
C ARG A 510 -3.96 -5.44 -5.44
N VAL A 511 -4.90 -6.35 -5.20
CA VAL A 511 -4.64 -7.76 -4.91
C VAL A 511 -4.69 -8.58 -6.21
N ALA A 512 -3.64 -9.37 -6.47
CA ALA A 512 -3.54 -10.30 -7.60
C ALA A 512 -3.60 -11.75 -7.10
N PRO A 513 -4.49 -12.62 -7.60
CA PRO A 513 -5.72 -12.30 -8.32
C PRO A 513 -6.78 -11.70 -7.36
N PRO A 514 -7.74 -10.90 -7.87
CA PRO A 514 -8.78 -10.28 -7.06
C PRO A 514 -9.60 -11.26 -6.20
N GLY A 515 -10.18 -10.77 -5.11
CA GLY A 515 -11.03 -11.56 -4.21
C GLY A 515 -10.31 -12.56 -3.30
N ARG A 516 -8.99 -12.73 -3.43
CA ARG A 516 -8.17 -13.46 -2.46
C ARG A 516 -7.90 -12.59 -1.22
N ARG A 517 -7.90 -13.19 -0.02
CA ARG A 517 -7.20 -12.60 1.14
C ARG A 517 -5.71 -12.91 1.02
N VAL A 518 -4.86 -11.91 1.23
CA VAL A 518 -3.40 -12.04 1.08
C VAL A 518 -2.69 -11.31 2.21
N ALA A 519 -1.65 -11.94 2.75
CA ALA A 519 -0.65 -11.30 3.58
C ALA A 519 0.62 -11.12 2.72
N THR A 520 0.64 -10.02 1.96
CA THR A 520 1.84 -9.50 1.31
C THR A 520 2.13 -8.17 1.98
N ASP A 521 3.34 -8.02 2.52
CA ASP A 521 3.80 -6.76 3.05
C ASP A 521 4.55 -6.01 1.94
N ILE A 522 4.20 -4.74 1.75
CA ILE A 522 4.86 -3.83 0.81
C ILE A 522 5.65 -2.83 1.65
N LEU A 523 6.97 -2.80 1.48
CA LEU A 523 7.86 -1.91 2.22
C LEU A 523 8.44 -0.88 1.27
N ILE A 524 7.92 0.35 1.32
CA ILE A 524 8.43 1.48 0.53
C ILE A 524 9.40 2.29 1.38
N ARG A 525 10.54 2.69 0.80
CA ARG A 525 11.54 3.59 1.39
C ARG A 525 11.99 4.62 0.36
N THR A 526 12.50 5.75 0.83
CA THR A 526 13.13 6.78 -0.02
C THR A 526 14.55 7.08 0.45
N ARG A 527 15.35 7.69 -0.42
CA ARG A 527 16.58 8.41 -0.09
C ARG A 527 16.76 9.60 -1.02
N THR A 528 17.53 10.59 -0.58
CA THR A 528 17.65 11.88 -1.29
C THR A 528 19.09 12.34 -1.38
N GLY A 529 19.44 13.00 -2.48
CA GLY A 529 20.82 13.34 -2.86
C GLY A 529 21.04 14.82 -3.19
N SER A 530 22.28 15.28 -3.01
CA SER A 530 22.78 16.57 -3.55
C SER A 530 23.44 16.44 -4.93
N ASP A 531 23.73 15.23 -5.38
CA ASP A 531 24.36 14.92 -6.66
C ASP A 531 23.61 13.78 -7.39
N PRO A 532 23.91 13.49 -8.68
CA PRO A 532 23.15 12.51 -9.45
C PRO A 532 23.52 11.04 -9.16
N THR A 533 24.47 10.77 -8.26
CA THR A 533 25.11 9.43 -8.12
C THR A 533 25.05 8.91 -6.68
N PRO A 534 24.10 8.01 -6.34
CA PRO A 534 23.96 7.46 -4.98
C PRO A 534 25.04 6.44 -4.60
N ILE A 535 26.04 6.22 -5.47
CA ILE A 535 27.08 5.21 -5.32
C ILE A 535 28.44 5.74 -5.75
N VAL A 536 29.47 5.32 -5.03
CA VAL A 536 30.87 5.63 -5.28
C VAL A 536 31.55 4.40 -5.87
N TYR A 537 32.05 4.54 -7.11
CA TYR A 537 32.90 3.54 -7.73
C TYR A 537 34.34 3.71 -7.26
N LYS A 538 35.01 2.62 -6.86
CA LYS A 538 36.44 2.64 -6.50
C LYS A 538 37.27 1.82 -7.47
N ARG A 539 38.48 2.31 -7.76
CA ARG A 539 39.54 1.59 -8.46
C ARG A 539 40.71 1.26 -7.53
N ARG A 540 41.48 0.24 -7.87
CA ARG A 540 42.75 -0.09 -7.18
C ARG A 540 43.88 -0.33 -8.18
N ASN A 541 45.10 0.08 -7.81
CA ASN A 541 46.29 -0.19 -8.62
C ASN A 541 46.90 -1.55 -8.23
N ILE A 542 46.89 -2.54 -9.14
CA ILE A 542 47.42 -3.88 -8.83
C ILE A 542 48.95 -3.93 -8.74
N GLN A 543 49.65 -2.99 -9.38
CA GLN A 543 51.11 -2.86 -9.29
C GLN A 543 51.56 -2.15 -8.00
N ARG A 544 50.64 -1.46 -7.31
CA ARG A 544 50.86 -0.77 -6.04
C ARG A 544 49.80 -1.16 -5.01
N PRO A 545 49.77 -2.42 -4.55
CA PRO A 545 48.72 -2.91 -3.65
C PRO A 545 48.73 -2.25 -2.26
N ALA A 546 49.77 -1.48 -1.92
CA ALA A 546 49.86 -0.68 -0.70
C ALA A 546 49.28 0.75 -0.84
N ASP A 547 49.03 1.22 -2.06
CA ASP A 547 48.33 2.49 -2.29
C ASP A 547 46.84 2.28 -1.91
N PRO A 548 46.17 3.30 -1.33
CA PRO A 548 44.75 3.23 -1.06
C PRO A 548 43.95 3.12 -2.37
N GLU A 549 42.79 2.49 -2.26
CA GLU A 549 41.71 2.59 -3.25
C GLU A 549 41.33 4.04 -3.52
N GLN A 550 40.92 4.34 -4.76
CA GLN A 550 40.65 5.69 -5.24
C GLN A 550 39.26 5.76 -5.86
N ALA A 551 38.55 6.85 -5.57
CA ALA A 551 37.17 7.10 -6.01
C ALA A 551 37.05 8.21 -7.07
N THR A 552 38.17 8.70 -7.61
CA THR A 552 38.21 9.79 -8.60
C THR A 552 38.53 9.28 -10.00
N SER A 553 38.13 9.98 -11.04
CA SER A 553 38.41 9.64 -12.45
C SER A 553 39.92 9.62 -12.78
N LEU A 554 40.32 8.81 -13.77
CA LEU A 554 41.66 8.80 -14.37
C LEU A 554 41.84 9.99 -15.30
N GLU A 555 40.78 10.36 -16.01
CA GLU A 555 40.76 11.48 -16.96
C GLU A 555 40.73 12.83 -16.23
N ASN A 556 39.88 12.95 -15.21
CA ASN A 556 39.79 14.14 -14.37
C ASN A 556 39.84 13.81 -12.86
N PRO A 557 41.02 13.86 -12.22
CA PRO A 557 41.16 13.55 -10.79
C PRO A 557 40.38 14.43 -9.81
N ASN A 558 39.67 15.47 -10.27
CA ASN A 558 38.78 16.30 -9.45
C ASN A 558 37.32 15.83 -9.48
N GLU A 559 36.98 14.88 -10.35
CA GLU A 559 35.64 14.32 -10.51
C GLU A 559 35.58 12.89 -9.95
N PRO A 560 34.41 12.43 -9.47
CA PRO A 560 34.23 11.05 -9.05
C PRO A 560 34.40 10.09 -10.23
N LEU A 561 34.80 8.85 -9.95
CA LEU A 561 34.94 7.79 -10.95
C LEU A 561 33.55 7.41 -11.49
N GLY A 562 33.32 7.64 -12.79
CA GLY A 562 32.07 7.29 -13.45
C GLY A 562 31.90 5.79 -13.70
N ARG A 563 30.65 5.35 -13.92
CA ARG A 563 30.33 3.93 -14.19
C ARG A 563 31.02 3.40 -15.45
N GLU A 564 31.04 4.18 -16.52
CA GLU A 564 31.65 3.78 -17.81
C GLU A 564 33.15 3.59 -17.64
N GLU A 565 33.86 4.59 -17.10
CA GLU A 565 35.29 4.49 -16.79
C GLU A 565 35.60 3.32 -15.83
N TYR A 566 34.76 3.08 -14.81
CA TYR A 566 34.91 1.94 -13.90
C TYR A 566 34.81 0.59 -14.62
N LEU A 567 33.88 0.45 -15.57
CA LEU A 567 33.73 -0.79 -16.35
C LEU A 567 34.91 -1.01 -17.30
N ASP A 568 35.42 0.07 -17.91
CA ASP A 568 36.51 0.06 -18.89
C ASP A 568 37.93 0.18 -18.26
N LEU A 569 38.08 -0.07 -16.95
CA LEU A 569 39.40 -0.02 -16.28
C LEU A 569 40.38 -1.07 -16.83
N GLU A 570 41.49 -0.58 -17.41
CA GLU A 570 42.61 -1.40 -17.86
C GLU A 570 43.81 -1.42 -16.89
N ASP A 571 44.64 -2.46 -17.00
CA ASP A 571 45.90 -2.62 -16.27
C ASP A 571 46.78 -1.35 -16.33
N PRO A 572 47.28 -0.83 -15.18
CA PRO A 572 47.37 -1.48 -13.87
C PRO A 572 46.19 -1.18 -12.93
N TRP A 573 45.08 -0.66 -13.42
CA TRP A 573 43.89 -0.35 -12.62
C TRP A 573 42.85 -1.45 -12.77
N VAL A 574 42.21 -1.81 -11.65
CA VAL A 574 41.11 -2.78 -11.64
C VAL A 574 39.91 -2.23 -10.88
N GLN A 575 38.74 -2.70 -11.29
CA GLN A 575 37.49 -2.59 -10.56
C GLN A 575 37.68 -3.03 -9.10
N TRP A 576 37.15 -2.24 -8.18
CA TRP A 576 37.21 -2.50 -6.74
C TRP A 576 35.82 -2.32 -6.11
N ALA A 577 35.73 -1.98 -4.83
CA ALA A 577 34.45 -1.82 -4.15
C ALA A 577 33.55 -0.75 -4.80
N VAL A 578 32.24 -1.04 -4.83
CA VAL A 578 31.18 -0.07 -5.09
C VAL A 578 30.45 0.13 -3.76
N GLU A 579 30.34 1.37 -3.31
CA GLU A 579 29.80 1.74 -1.99
C GLU A 579 28.67 2.79 -2.14
N GLU A 580 27.82 2.94 -1.12
CA GLU A 580 26.83 4.03 -1.11
C GLU A 580 27.51 5.38 -0.84
N ASP A 581 27.12 6.43 -1.55
CA ASP A 581 27.61 7.79 -1.29
C ASP A 581 26.89 8.41 -0.08
N LEU A 582 27.26 7.97 1.13
CA LEU A 582 26.72 8.55 2.38
C LEU A 582 27.24 9.96 2.68
N GLN A 583 28.02 10.59 1.79
CA GLN A 583 28.42 11.99 1.90
C GLN A 583 27.44 12.91 1.18
N ASN A 584 27.01 12.55 -0.03
CA ASN A 584 26.07 13.34 -0.83
C ASN A 584 24.61 12.84 -0.74
N TRP A 585 24.40 11.58 -0.37
CA TRP A 585 23.08 10.95 -0.25
C TRP A 585 22.73 10.55 1.18
N SER A 586 21.44 10.62 1.50
CA SER A 586 20.93 10.03 2.73
C SER A 586 21.00 8.50 2.67
N PRO A 587 21.12 7.81 3.83
CA PRO A 587 20.73 6.41 3.89
C PRO A 587 19.24 6.25 3.52
N TRP A 588 18.83 5.02 3.23
CA TRP A 588 17.41 4.68 3.07
C TRP A 588 16.60 5.00 4.32
N SER A 589 15.39 5.55 4.12
CA SER A 589 14.45 5.82 5.20
C SER A 589 14.00 4.55 5.93
N ALA A 590 13.35 4.72 7.08
CA ALA A 590 12.47 3.67 7.60
C ALA A 590 11.35 3.36 6.57
N PRO A 591 10.77 2.15 6.57
CA PRO A 591 9.61 1.83 5.74
C PRO A 591 8.43 2.76 6.06
N TYR A 592 7.77 3.25 5.01
CA TYR A 592 6.49 3.97 5.15
C TYR A 592 5.38 3.01 5.59
N SER A 593 4.41 3.53 6.34
CA SER A 593 3.17 2.82 6.70
C SER A 593 1.98 3.53 6.06
N GLY A 594 1.04 2.77 5.50
CA GLY A 594 -0.27 3.29 5.05
C GLY A 594 -0.20 4.31 3.91
N GLY A 595 0.18 3.89 2.70
CA GLY A 595 0.02 4.70 1.48
C GLY A 595 -1.44 5.02 1.15
N ASP A 596 -2.35 4.14 1.57
CA ASP A 596 -3.81 4.24 1.46
C ASP A 596 -4.42 5.34 2.35
N VAL A 597 -3.64 5.97 3.25
CA VAL A 597 -4.13 7.02 4.15
C VAL A 597 -4.51 8.26 3.32
N PRO A 598 -5.69 8.87 3.54
CA PRO A 598 -6.08 10.11 2.85
C PRO A 598 -5.02 11.20 3.03
N GLY A 599 -4.46 11.68 1.91
CA GLY A 599 -3.36 12.65 1.88
C GLY A 599 -1.95 12.05 1.97
N GLY A 600 -1.80 10.74 2.15
CA GLY A 600 -0.50 10.06 2.22
C GLY A 600 0.27 10.27 3.53
N THR A 601 1.51 9.78 3.57
CA THR A 601 2.42 9.88 4.72
C THR A 601 3.58 10.83 4.40
N SER A 602 4.01 11.67 5.34
CA SER A 602 5.16 12.57 5.12
C SER A 602 6.42 11.79 4.74
N ILE A 603 7.15 12.27 3.72
CA ILE A 603 8.47 11.73 3.38
C ILE A 603 9.42 11.92 4.56
N LEU A 604 10.19 10.87 4.87
CA LEU A 604 11.15 10.81 5.97
C LEU A 604 12.59 11.10 5.53
N SER A 605 12.86 11.13 4.22
CA SER A 605 14.16 11.48 3.68
C SER A 605 14.40 13.00 3.76
N PRO A 606 15.64 13.44 4.03
CA PRO A 606 15.92 14.85 4.24
C PRO A 606 15.68 15.69 2.98
N GLY A 607 15.10 16.86 3.16
CA GLY A 607 15.05 17.94 2.19
C GLY A 607 15.58 19.24 2.80
N PRO A 608 15.75 20.31 2.01
CA PRO A 608 15.57 20.34 0.56
C PRO A 608 16.70 19.62 -0.19
N ARG A 609 16.36 18.86 -1.23
CA ARG A 609 17.31 18.11 -2.08
C ARG A 609 16.81 18.11 -3.54
N ARG A 610 17.72 17.98 -4.50
CA ARG A 610 17.39 17.95 -5.94
C ARG A 610 17.07 16.55 -6.44
N TYR A 611 17.71 15.54 -5.85
CA TYR A 611 17.61 14.16 -6.29
C TYR A 611 16.85 13.30 -5.27
N ILE A 612 16.00 12.40 -5.76
CA ILE A 612 15.30 11.41 -4.94
C ILE A 612 15.32 10.04 -5.61
N GLN A 613 15.36 8.98 -4.80
CA GLN A 613 15.25 7.59 -5.23
C GLN A 613 14.35 6.85 -4.24
N PHE A 614 13.58 5.87 -4.70
CA PHE A 614 12.79 5.00 -3.84
C PHE A 614 13.10 3.51 -4.05
N LEU A 615 12.85 2.73 -3.01
CA LEU A 615 12.97 1.28 -2.97
C LEU A 615 11.62 0.73 -2.52
N ILE A 616 11.08 -0.23 -3.28
CA ILE A 616 9.89 -1.00 -2.94
C ILE A 616 10.32 -2.46 -2.79
N GLU A 617 10.08 -3.05 -1.61
CA GLU A 617 10.23 -4.48 -1.39
C GLU A 617 8.86 -5.12 -1.21
N PHE A 618 8.61 -6.23 -1.92
CA PHE A 618 7.44 -7.08 -1.72
C PHE A 618 7.86 -8.30 -0.90
N GLN A 619 7.17 -8.55 0.21
CA GLN A 619 7.34 -9.74 1.04
C GLN A 619 6.06 -10.56 0.98
N ASN A 620 6.05 -11.58 0.15
CA ASN A 620 4.87 -12.37 -0.15
C ASN A 620 4.91 -13.74 0.56
N SER A 621 3.84 -14.06 1.28
CA SER A 621 3.69 -15.31 2.04
C SER A 621 3.00 -16.45 1.26
N ARG A 622 2.38 -16.14 0.11
CA ARG A 622 1.56 -17.08 -0.69
C ARG A 622 2.05 -17.18 -2.13
N ILE A 623 2.10 -18.39 -2.67
CA ILE A 623 2.46 -18.62 -4.08
C ILE A 623 1.32 -18.18 -5.03
N ASP A 624 0.07 -18.31 -4.60
CA ASP A 624 -1.13 -18.19 -5.44
C ASP A 624 -1.88 -16.86 -5.25
N ALA A 625 -1.26 -15.88 -4.61
CA ALA A 625 -1.67 -14.47 -4.65
C ALA A 625 -0.56 -13.53 -4.15
N THR A 626 -0.60 -12.26 -4.54
CA THR A 626 0.25 -11.15 -4.07
C THR A 626 -0.57 -9.85 -3.94
N LYS A 627 0.04 -8.82 -3.36
CA LYS A 627 -0.31 -7.41 -3.67
C LYS A 627 0.61 -6.87 -4.77
N MET A 628 0.14 -5.83 -5.46
CA MET A 628 0.83 -5.05 -6.47
C MET A 628 0.49 -3.57 -6.29
N ILE A 629 1.40 -2.68 -6.65
CA ILE A 629 1.20 -1.23 -6.62
C ILE A 629 0.74 -0.80 -8.00
N GLU A 630 -0.34 -0.01 -8.10
CA GLU A 630 -0.84 0.50 -9.38
C GLU A 630 -0.33 1.91 -9.67
N GLN A 631 -0.25 2.73 -8.63
CA GLN A 631 0.25 4.11 -8.70
C GLN A 631 1.08 4.40 -7.44
N LEU A 632 2.21 5.10 -7.62
CA LEU A 632 2.94 5.75 -6.52
C LEU A 632 3.02 7.25 -6.82
N THR A 633 2.78 8.06 -5.80
CA THR A 633 2.76 9.52 -5.88
C THR A 633 3.71 10.10 -4.84
N ILE A 634 4.60 10.99 -5.26
CA ILE A 634 5.47 11.79 -4.38
C ILE A 634 5.17 13.27 -4.61
N GLU A 635 4.78 13.98 -3.56
CA GLU A 635 4.61 15.43 -3.59
C GLU A 635 5.95 16.14 -3.35
N TYR A 636 6.20 17.24 -4.07
CA TYR A 636 7.35 18.10 -3.82
C TYR A 636 7.04 19.58 -4.09
N LEU A 637 7.85 20.45 -3.49
CA LEU A 637 7.81 21.89 -3.66
C LEU A 637 9.14 22.41 -4.18
N SER A 638 9.15 22.90 -5.42
CA SER A 638 10.30 23.50 -6.09
C SER A 638 9.94 24.90 -6.63
N PRO A 639 10.75 25.94 -6.37
CA PRO A 639 11.82 25.97 -5.36
C PRO A 639 11.25 25.86 -3.93
N PRO A 640 12.06 25.48 -2.92
CA PRO A 640 11.61 25.42 -1.54
C PRO A 640 11.36 26.82 -0.98
N LEU A 641 10.62 26.93 0.13
CA LEU A 641 10.36 28.21 0.79
C LEU A 641 11.59 28.74 1.53
N ALA A 642 12.43 27.81 2.05
CA ALA A 642 13.67 28.07 2.78
C ALA A 642 14.64 26.87 2.64
N ASP A 643 15.91 27.05 3.01
CA ASP A 643 16.88 25.94 3.15
C ASP A 643 16.48 24.99 4.29
N ASP A 644 16.01 25.55 5.40
CA ASP A 644 15.48 24.82 6.55
C ASP A 644 14.65 25.81 7.38
N LEU A 645 13.69 25.30 8.14
CA LEU A 645 12.85 26.05 9.06
C LEU A 645 13.04 25.47 10.45
N ILE A 646 14.10 25.88 11.14
CA ILE A 646 14.43 25.37 12.47
C ILE A 646 13.48 26.01 13.47
N ALA A 647 12.71 25.20 14.21
CA ALA A 647 11.70 25.69 15.15
C ALA A 647 11.84 25.14 16.58
N GLU A 648 11.49 25.99 17.54
CA GLU A 648 11.29 25.62 18.94
C GLU A 648 10.14 26.39 19.58
N ILE A 649 9.67 25.83 20.70
CA ILE A 649 8.67 26.45 21.57
C ILE A 649 9.28 26.74 22.94
N TYR A 650 8.76 27.75 23.64
CA TYR A 650 9.06 28.04 25.03
C TYR A 650 7.83 28.62 25.74
N PRO A 651 7.54 28.28 27.02
CA PRO A 651 8.23 27.29 27.86
C PRO A 651 8.02 25.84 27.39
N ARG A 652 8.93 24.94 27.79
CA ARG A 652 8.89 23.50 27.44
C ARG A 652 8.59 22.57 28.62
N GLU A 653 8.45 23.12 29.82
CA GLU A 653 7.90 22.43 30.99
C GLU A 653 6.81 23.33 31.57
N VAL A 654 5.59 22.80 31.70
CA VAL A 654 4.41 23.58 32.11
C VAL A 654 3.53 22.80 33.09
N GLU A 655 2.86 23.54 33.98
CA GLU A 655 1.76 22.96 34.76
C GLU A 655 0.60 22.58 33.84
N ALA A 656 -0.09 21.50 34.18
CA ALA A 656 -1.25 21.04 33.45
C ALA A 656 -2.44 21.97 33.66
N PHE A 657 -3.41 21.95 32.74
CA PHE A 657 -4.71 22.67 32.81
C PHE A 657 -4.67 24.21 32.76
N GLU A 658 -3.56 24.84 33.13
CA GLU A 658 -3.44 26.31 33.09
C GLU A 658 -3.31 26.82 31.65
N THR A 659 -3.80 28.03 31.42
CA THR A 659 -3.57 28.76 30.16
C THR A 659 -2.13 29.26 30.14
N VAL A 660 -1.31 28.68 29.27
CA VAL A 660 0.10 29.04 29.11
C VAL A 660 0.26 29.94 27.90
N GLN A 661 1.03 31.01 28.06
CA GLN A 661 1.51 31.83 26.95
C GLN A 661 2.81 31.22 26.40
N PHE A 662 2.76 30.74 25.16
CA PHE A 662 3.91 30.20 24.44
C PHE A 662 4.53 31.25 23.51
N THR A 663 5.85 31.19 23.35
CA THR A 663 6.58 31.77 22.23
C THR A 663 7.01 30.63 21.32
N TYR A 664 6.54 30.64 20.08
CA TYR A 664 7.00 29.75 19.02
C TYR A 664 7.94 30.53 18.11
N ALA A 665 9.16 30.04 17.93
CA ALA A 665 10.17 30.70 17.12
C ALA A 665 10.58 29.82 15.95
N VAL A 666 10.70 30.42 14.76
CA VAL A 666 11.07 29.76 13.52
C VAL A 666 12.23 30.54 12.90
N LYS A 667 13.42 29.93 12.90
CA LYS A 667 14.58 30.40 12.16
C LYS A 667 14.53 29.80 10.76
N ALA A 668 14.22 30.64 9.79
CA ALA A 668 14.32 30.29 8.39
C ALA A 668 15.73 30.56 7.87
N LEU A 669 16.44 29.50 7.50
CA LEU A 669 17.72 29.57 6.79
C LEU A 669 17.44 29.77 5.30
N MET A 670 18.08 30.73 4.65
CA MET A 670 17.77 31.13 3.27
C MET A 670 19.06 31.43 2.47
N ASN A 671 20.02 30.51 2.46
CA ASN A 671 21.28 30.63 1.74
C ASN A 671 21.16 30.15 0.29
N ILE A 672 20.31 29.18 -0.01
CA ILE A 672 20.04 28.71 -1.37
C ILE A 672 19.47 29.89 -2.19
N GLU A 673 19.99 30.09 -3.40
CA GLU A 673 19.48 31.11 -4.31
C GLU A 673 18.18 30.62 -4.96
N GLY A 674 17.18 31.50 -5.08
CA GLY A 674 15.88 31.17 -5.66
C GLY A 674 14.82 30.61 -4.71
N VAL A 675 15.09 30.45 -3.41
CA VAL A 675 14.04 30.05 -2.43
C VAL A 675 12.87 31.04 -2.45
N ALA A 676 11.65 30.51 -2.37
CA ALA A 676 10.43 31.28 -2.62
C ALA A 676 10.06 32.25 -1.47
N GLY A 677 10.53 31.99 -0.24
CA GLY A 677 10.05 32.70 0.95
C GLY A 677 8.62 32.29 1.33
N PHE A 678 8.07 32.88 2.40
CA PHE A 678 6.72 32.55 2.90
C PHE A 678 6.06 33.75 3.59
N ASP A 679 4.72 33.79 3.59
CA ASP A 679 3.90 34.90 4.14
C ASP A 679 2.86 34.43 5.16
N ALA A 680 2.78 33.12 5.39
CA ALA A 680 1.87 32.48 6.33
C ALA A 680 2.58 31.36 7.11
N PHE A 681 2.09 31.08 8.30
CA PHE A 681 2.60 29.99 9.14
C PHE A 681 1.45 29.36 9.92
N GLN A 682 1.38 28.02 9.89
CA GLN A 682 0.41 27.22 10.62
C GLN A 682 1.12 26.51 11.79
N ILE A 683 0.47 26.50 12.96
CA ILE A 683 0.94 25.80 14.16
C ILE A 683 -0.13 24.77 14.57
N GLU A 684 0.29 23.53 14.81
CA GLU A 684 -0.54 22.47 15.37
C GLU A 684 -0.55 22.57 16.90
N THR A 685 -1.74 22.57 17.51
CA THR A 685 -1.95 22.72 18.95
C THR A 685 -2.78 21.56 19.50
N PRO A 686 -2.59 21.13 20.77
CA PRO A 686 -3.32 20.00 21.35
C PRO A 686 -4.81 20.27 21.54
N THR A 687 -5.18 21.56 21.66
CA THR A 687 -6.54 22.08 21.73
C THR A 687 -6.62 23.34 20.87
N GLN A 688 -7.82 23.90 20.72
CA GLN A 688 -8.00 25.20 20.09
C GLN A 688 -7.13 26.25 20.80
N VAL A 689 -6.55 27.16 20.02
CA VAL A 689 -5.78 28.29 20.56
C VAL A 689 -6.73 29.27 21.24
N LEU A 690 -6.39 29.70 22.46
CA LEU A 690 -7.23 30.59 23.28
C LEU A 690 -7.01 32.08 22.95
N GLY A 691 -5.86 32.41 22.36
CA GLY A 691 -5.55 33.76 21.92
C GLY A 691 -4.21 33.85 21.19
N ILE A 692 -4.06 34.87 20.35
CA ILE A 692 -2.85 35.15 19.58
C ILE A 692 -2.45 36.60 19.88
N ASP A 693 -1.29 36.76 20.50
CA ASP A 693 -0.93 38.01 21.17
C ASP A 693 0.01 38.87 20.33
N LYS A 694 1.03 38.27 19.70
CA LYS A 694 2.02 39.00 18.90
C LYS A 694 2.61 38.15 17.77
N ILE A 695 2.86 38.79 16.63
CA ILE A 695 3.69 38.26 15.55
C ILE A 695 4.88 39.23 15.36
N GLN A 696 6.10 38.71 15.25
CA GLN A 696 7.32 39.51 15.06
C GLN A 696 8.28 38.82 14.09
N ILE A 697 8.82 39.59 13.14
CA ILE A 697 9.83 39.18 12.17
C ILE A 697 11.11 39.97 12.45
N VAL A 698 12.24 39.27 12.57
CA VAL A 698 13.55 39.82 12.93
C VAL A 698 14.61 39.37 11.93
N ASP A 699 15.59 40.22 11.64
CA ASP A 699 16.80 39.84 10.91
C ASP A 699 17.86 39.16 11.80
N GLU A 700 18.91 38.63 11.17
CA GLU A 700 20.07 37.97 11.80
C GLU A 700 20.81 38.85 12.83
N VAL A 701 20.70 40.18 12.73
CA VAL A 701 21.38 41.14 13.62
C VAL A 701 20.46 41.58 14.78
N GLY A 702 19.20 41.12 14.79
CA GLY A 702 18.21 41.45 15.82
C GLY A 702 17.33 42.66 15.48
N SER A 703 17.39 43.19 14.25
CA SER A 703 16.53 44.30 13.82
C SER A 703 15.12 43.79 13.51
N VAL A 704 14.10 44.43 14.08
CA VAL A 704 12.69 44.11 13.77
C VAL A 704 12.35 44.59 12.35
N LEU A 705 12.03 43.65 11.46
CA LEU A 705 11.61 43.92 10.09
C LEU A 705 10.10 44.20 9.99
N GLY A 706 9.33 43.59 10.88
CA GLY A 706 7.90 43.84 11.04
C GLY A 706 7.40 43.23 12.35
N GLU A 707 6.47 43.91 13.02
CA GLU A 707 5.79 43.35 14.18
C GLU A 707 4.35 43.83 14.27
N ARG A 708 3.52 42.99 14.89
CA ARG A 708 2.13 43.32 15.23
C ARG A 708 1.76 42.70 16.55
N ASP A 709 1.41 43.56 17.50
CA ASP A 709 0.64 43.13 18.67
C ASP A 709 -0.82 43.01 18.22
N LEU A 710 -1.38 41.81 18.35
CA LEU A 710 -2.76 41.47 18.01
C LEU A 710 -3.64 41.53 19.26
N ASN A 711 -3.14 40.99 20.39
CA ASN A 711 -3.87 40.86 21.67
C ASN A 711 -5.30 40.34 21.47
N ALA A 712 -5.43 39.32 20.64
CA ALA A 712 -6.71 38.74 20.23
C ALA A 712 -7.02 37.52 21.10
N ASP A 713 -8.17 37.50 21.75
CA ASP A 713 -8.75 36.30 22.34
C ASP A 713 -9.56 35.56 21.25
N ILE A 714 -9.57 34.23 21.30
CA ILE A 714 -10.45 33.42 20.45
C ILE A 714 -11.67 33.02 21.28
N ALA A 715 -12.86 33.31 20.74
CA ALA A 715 -14.14 32.95 21.32
C ALA A 715 -14.98 32.16 20.30
N LEU A 716 -16.08 31.58 20.76
CA LEU A 716 -17.12 31.02 19.89
C LEU A 716 -18.28 32.02 19.78
N ASP A 717 -18.84 32.17 18.58
CA ASP A 717 -20.09 32.90 18.37
C ASP A 717 -21.32 32.07 18.81
N SER A 718 -22.53 32.62 18.61
CA SER A 718 -23.79 31.93 18.94
C SER A 718 -24.10 30.72 18.06
N GLU A 719 -23.35 30.50 16.99
CA GLU A 719 -23.50 29.41 16.02
C GLU A 719 -22.40 28.34 16.20
N GLY A 720 -21.41 28.59 17.06
CA GLY A 720 -20.28 27.70 17.35
C GLY A 720 -19.05 27.95 16.49
N ASN A 721 -19.01 29.01 15.69
CA ASN A 721 -17.84 29.35 14.86
C ASN A 721 -16.79 30.12 15.69
N SER A 722 -15.52 29.90 15.40
CA SER A 722 -14.43 30.66 16.02
C SER A 722 -14.36 32.10 15.50
N VAL A 723 -14.39 33.06 16.43
CA VAL A 723 -14.33 34.51 16.18
C VAL A 723 -13.22 35.14 17.03
N VAL A 724 -12.73 36.29 16.58
CA VAL A 724 -11.73 37.08 17.32
C VAL A 724 -12.42 38.10 18.21
N GLN A 725 -12.17 38.02 19.51
CA GLN A 725 -12.59 39.03 20.48
C GLN A 725 -11.38 39.87 20.89
N LEU A 726 -11.53 41.20 20.85
CA LEU A 726 -10.51 42.14 21.31
C LEU A 726 -10.80 42.62 22.74
N ALA A 727 -9.77 43.14 23.40
CA ALA A 727 -9.87 43.67 24.78
C ALA A 727 -10.84 44.86 24.97
N ASP A 728 -11.32 45.49 23.90
CA ASP A 728 -12.40 46.49 23.94
C ASP A 728 -13.82 45.90 23.87
N GLY A 729 -13.92 44.57 23.77
CA GLY A 729 -15.15 43.80 23.65
C GLY A 729 -15.68 43.67 22.22
N SER A 730 -14.99 44.22 21.21
CA SER A 730 -15.39 44.03 19.81
C SER A 730 -15.10 42.61 19.33
N ILE A 731 -16.03 42.07 18.54
CA ILE A 731 -15.97 40.74 17.94
C ILE A 731 -15.81 40.91 16.42
N HIS A 732 -14.92 40.11 15.83
CA HIS A 732 -14.59 40.13 14.41
C HIS A 732 -14.53 38.71 13.85
N ASP A 733 -15.09 38.51 12.66
CA ASP A 733 -15.06 37.24 11.96
C ASP A 733 -13.65 36.88 11.49
N LEU A 734 -13.37 35.59 11.30
CA LEU A 734 -12.17 35.12 10.62
C LEU A 734 -12.34 35.19 9.09
N PRO A 735 -11.31 35.58 8.31
CA PRO A 735 -9.96 35.95 8.73
C PRO A 735 -9.87 37.38 9.29
N TYR A 736 -9.39 37.52 10.52
CA TYR A 736 -9.21 38.82 11.17
C TYR A 736 -7.88 39.47 10.74
N SER A 737 -7.96 40.57 9.99
CA SER A 737 -6.80 41.25 9.40
C SER A 737 -6.55 42.63 10.00
N VAL A 738 -5.28 42.95 10.28
CA VAL A 738 -4.86 44.23 10.84
C VAL A 738 -3.87 44.91 9.88
N ALA A 739 -4.35 45.92 9.16
CA ALA A 739 -3.57 46.62 8.14
C ALA A 739 -2.49 47.53 8.76
N ALA A 740 -1.27 47.47 8.21
CA ALA A 740 -0.15 48.32 8.60
C ALA A 740 0.63 48.79 7.36
N ALA A 741 0.44 50.05 6.96
CA ALA A 741 1.30 50.81 6.05
C ALA A 741 1.69 50.15 4.69
N GLY A 742 0.93 49.17 4.20
CA GLY A 742 1.17 48.49 2.92
C GLY A 742 1.04 46.97 3.02
N ASP A 743 1.35 46.41 4.19
CA ASP A 743 1.28 44.98 4.46
C ASP A 743 0.16 44.65 5.47
N THR A 744 -0.23 43.37 5.53
CA THR A 744 -1.29 42.88 6.42
C THR A 744 -0.79 41.74 7.29
N PHE A 745 -0.94 41.91 8.60
CA PHE A 745 -0.88 40.80 9.55
C PHE A 745 -2.31 40.29 9.77
N ALA A 746 -2.52 38.99 9.87
CA ALA A 746 -3.85 38.43 10.09
C ALA A 746 -3.83 37.13 10.89
N ILE A 747 -4.94 36.85 11.57
CA ILE A 747 -5.33 35.50 11.98
C ILE A 747 -6.19 34.97 10.83
N ALA A 748 -5.65 34.05 10.04
CA ALA A 748 -6.29 33.58 8.82
C ALA A 748 -7.30 32.46 9.07
N GLU A 749 -6.97 31.56 9.99
CA GLU A 749 -7.78 30.38 10.32
C GLU A 749 -7.52 29.97 11.78
N VAL A 750 -8.56 29.48 12.45
CA VAL A 750 -8.48 28.81 13.74
C VAL A 750 -9.36 27.57 13.71
N ALA A 751 -8.79 26.42 14.02
CA ALA A 751 -9.46 25.13 14.10
C ALA A 751 -9.32 24.53 15.51
N GLU A 752 -9.86 23.34 15.74
CA GLU A 752 -9.77 22.64 17.04
C GLU A 752 -8.33 22.26 17.41
N ARG A 753 -7.43 22.06 16.43
CA ARG A 753 -6.05 21.58 16.67
C ARG A 753 -4.97 22.27 15.85
N ASN A 754 -5.30 23.39 15.22
CA ASN A 754 -4.31 24.24 14.58
C ASN A 754 -4.83 25.68 14.45
N PHE A 755 -3.92 26.59 14.13
CA PHE A 755 -4.27 27.93 13.67
C PHE A 755 -3.24 28.41 12.64
N THR A 756 -3.66 29.31 11.75
CA THR A 756 -2.82 29.88 10.70
C THR A 756 -2.78 31.39 10.83
N VAL A 757 -1.57 31.96 10.87
CA VAL A 757 -1.34 33.41 10.83
C VAL A 757 -0.72 33.84 9.50
N LYS A 758 -1.01 35.08 9.08
CA LYS A 758 -0.38 35.76 7.93
C LYS A 758 0.40 36.99 8.39
N PHE A 759 1.44 37.32 7.64
CA PHE A 759 2.39 38.40 7.93
C PHE A 759 3.08 38.88 6.63
N PRO A 760 3.81 40.02 6.65
CA PRO A 760 4.57 40.48 5.49
C PRO A 760 5.54 39.41 4.99
N HIS A 761 5.60 39.20 3.68
CA HIS A 761 6.35 38.11 3.06
C HIS A 761 7.83 38.09 3.47
N ILE A 762 8.25 36.98 4.08
CA ILE A 762 9.63 36.72 4.51
C ILE A 762 10.43 36.23 3.30
N ALA A 763 11.10 37.18 2.64
CA ALA A 763 11.96 36.92 1.50
C ALA A 763 13.43 36.64 1.90
N ARG A 764 14.13 35.92 1.02
CA ARG A 764 15.58 35.66 1.10
C ARG A 764 16.39 36.95 1.30
N PRO A 765 17.37 36.99 2.22
CA PRO A 765 18.29 38.13 2.35
C PRO A 765 19.22 38.27 1.13
N VAL A 766 19.63 39.50 0.81
CA VAL A 766 20.62 39.74 -0.26
C VAL A 766 21.96 39.12 0.14
N GLY A 767 22.39 38.07 -0.58
CA GLY A 767 23.60 37.30 -0.29
C GLY A 767 23.38 36.01 0.52
N GLY A 768 22.14 35.72 0.94
CA GLY A 768 21.82 34.63 1.86
C GLY A 768 21.87 35.06 3.33
N GLY A 769 21.61 34.14 4.26
CA GLY A 769 21.51 34.39 5.70
C GLY A 769 20.19 33.87 6.29
N GLU A 770 19.79 34.41 7.43
CA GLU A 770 18.59 33.95 8.16
C GLU A 770 17.51 35.02 8.42
N ARG A 771 16.32 34.54 8.77
CA ARG A 771 15.15 35.31 9.23
C ARG A 771 14.53 34.59 10.43
N LEU A 772 14.12 35.35 11.44
CA LEU A 772 13.50 34.81 12.64
C LEU A 772 12.05 35.31 12.76
N LEU A 773 11.10 34.38 12.66
CA LEU A 773 9.70 34.61 12.98
C LEU A 773 9.45 34.21 14.43
N LYS A 774 8.73 35.04 15.19
CA LYS A 774 8.21 34.72 16.53
C LYS A 774 6.70 34.92 16.56
N ILE A 775 5.99 33.92 17.06
CA ILE A 775 4.54 33.94 17.27
C ILE A 775 4.28 33.70 18.75
N LEU A 776 3.59 34.64 19.41
CA LEU A 776 3.16 34.54 20.80
C LEU A 776 1.67 34.19 20.82
N PHE A 777 1.32 33.09 21.48
CA PHE A 777 -0.06 32.60 21.56
C PHE A 777 -0.35 31.96 22.92
N ARG A 778 -1.63 31.78 23.26
CA ARG A 778 -2.11 31.17 24.51
C ARG A 778 -2.86 29.87 24.23
N SER A 779 -2.51 28.81 24.95
CA SER A 779 -3.16 27.48 24.82
C SER A 779 -3.03 26.68 26.12
N LYS A 780 -3.68 25.50 26.19
CA LYS A 780 -3.61 24.55 27.31
C LYS A 780 -2.82 23.31 26.90
N VAL A 781 -2.16 22.65 27.86
CA VAL A 781 -1.49 21.36 27.64
C VAL A 781 -2.21 20.26 28.41
N LEU A 782 -2.69 19.24 27.69
CA LEU A 782 -3.53 18.14 28.21
C LEU A 782 -2.84 16.75 28.17
N LEU A 783 -1.61 16.68 27.64
CA LEU A 783 -0.81 15.45 27.55
C LEU A 783 0.56 15.66 28.19
N TYR A 784 1.06 14.63 28.89
CA TYR A 784 2.39 14.68 29.55
C TYR A 784 3.52 15.10 28.58
N SER A 785 3.42 14.72 27.31
CA SER A 785 4.33 15.11 26.25
C SER A 785 3.49 15.50 25.04
N THR A 786 3.53 16.78 24.67
CA THR A 786 2.83 17.34 23.51
C THR A 786 3.86 17.84 22.50
N VAL A 787 3.71 17.46 21.23
CA VAL A 787 4.55 17.95 20.13
C VAL A 787 3.77 19.05 19.41
N VAL A 788 4.33 20.26 19.32
CA VAL A 788 3.72 21.42 18.67
C VAL A 788 4.36 21.60 17.29
N ALA A 789 3.87 20.84 16.31
CA ALA A 789 4.38 20.92 14.93
C ALA A 789 3.97 22.24 14.26
N GLY A 790 4.60 22.54 13.12
CA GLY A 790 4.27 23.74 12.34
C GLY A 790 4.80 23.67 10.92
N GLN A 791 4.25 24.53 10.06
CA GLN A 791 4.63 24.60 8.66
C GLN A 791 4.47 26.02 8.10
N ALA A 792 5.45 26.44 7.29
CA ALA A 792 5.36 27.66 6.51
C ALA A 792 4.54 27.44 5.25
N ILE A 793 3.81 28.49 4.87
CA ILE A 793 2.92 28.52 3.70
C ILE A 793 3.23 29.78 2.89
N LEU A 794 3.29 29.68 1.55
CA LEU A 794 3.28 30.85 0.67
C LEU A 794 1.88 31.01 0.06
N SER A 795 1.10 31.93 0.59
CA SER A 795 -0.34 32.05 0.37
C SER A 795 -0.74 32.56 -1.02
N THR A 796 0.23 32.96 -1.85
CA THR A 796 0.05 33.22 -3.29
C THR A 796 0.21 31.95 -4.15
N GLN A 797 0.58 30.82 -3.54
CA GLN A 797 0.81 29.55 -4.19
C GLN A 797 0.14 28.42 -3.38
N ASP A 798 -1.08 28.05 -3.77
CA ASP A 798 -1.81 26.94 -3.16
C ASP A 798 -0.95 25.66 -3.06
N GLY A 799 -1.06 24.98 -1.92
CA GLY A 799 -0.30 23.76 -1.58
C GLY A 799 1.20 23.95 -1.34
N SER A 800 1.74 25.17 -1.37
CA SER A 800 3.15 25.41 -1.01
C SER A 800 3.35 25.31 0.51
N ILE A 801 3.67 24.12 0.99
CA ILE A 801 4.02 23.87 2.40
C ILE A 801 5.50 23.50 2.55
N GLN A 802 6.13 24.02 3.60
CA GLN A 802 7.40 23.52 4.09
C GLN A 802 7.32 23.33 5.60
N ARG A 803 7.53 22.08 6.05
CA ARG A 803 7.50 21.69 7.46
C ARG A 803 8.77 22.15 8.18
N ILE A 804 8.66 22.30 9.50
CA ILE A 804 9.80 22.66 10.34
C ILE A 804 10.68 21.48 10.73
N THR A 805 11.93 21.79 11.07
CA THR A 805 12.88 20.89 11.74
C THR A 805 12.97 21.30 13.22
N PRO A 806 12.73 20.41 14.21
CA PRO A 806 12.90 20.74 15.62
C PRO A 806 14.36 21.09 15.97
N GLY A 807 14.61 22.25 16.56
CA GLY A 807 15.96 22.66 16.97
C GLY A 807 16.05 24.09 17.51
N ASN A 808 17.26 24.50 17.91
CA ASN A 808 17.52 25.84 18.49
C ASN A 808 17.40 26.95 17.43
N ALA A 809 16.28 27.67 17.48
CA ALA A 809 15.96 28.81 16.64
C ALA A 809 16.50 30.12 17.26
N ALA A 810 16.23 30.41 18.54
CA ALA A 810 16.67 31.64 19.20
C ALA A 810 16.56 31.54 20.73
N LEU A 811 17.27 32.42 21.46
CA LEU A 811 17.03 32.56 22.90
C LEU A 811 15.64 33.16 23.16
N LEU A 812 14.73 32.37 23.75
CA LEU A 812 13.33 32.74 23.98
C LEU A 812 13.02 33.18 25.41
N GLY A 813 13.85 32.84 26.40
CA GLY A 813 13.61 33.22 27.79
C GLY A 813 14.78 32.98 28.75
N GLU A 814 14.64 33.47 29.98
CA GLU A 814 15.56 33.14 31.08
C GLU A 814 15.35 31.67 31.48
N GLY A 815 16.41 30.86 31.36
CA GLY A 815 16.33 29.40 31.57
C GLY A 815 16.19 28.59 30.28
N ASP A 816 16.04 29.23 29.12
CA ASP A 816 16.04 28.57 27.82
C ASP A 816 17.44 28.06 27.46
N LEU A 817 17.63 26.74 27.52
CA LEU A 817 18.90 26.07 27.28
C LEU A 817 18.97 25.53 25.83
N PRO A 818 19.98 25.92 25.03
CA PRO A 818 20.17 25.42 23.66
C PRO A 818 20.21 23.90 23.50
N THR A 819 20.63 23.18 24.56
CA THR A 819 20.69 21.71 24.57
C THR A 819 19.34 21.03 24.85
N ALA A 820 18.32 21.82 25.19
CA ALA A 820 16.96 21.38 25.45
C ALA A 820 15.94 21.99 24.47
N SER A 821 16.41 22.70 23.43
CA SER A 821 15.59 23.30 22.36
C SER A 821 14.80 22.25 21.57
N GLY A 822 13.62 22.66 21.08
CA GLY A 822 12.75 21.83 20.26
C GLY A 822 11.27 22.20 20.44
N ILE A 823 10.39 21.42 19.82
CA ILE A 823 8.93 21.68 19.76
C ILE A 823 8.10 20.87 20.76
N THR A 824 8.75 20.10 21.65
CA THR A 824 8.06 19.27 22.64
C THR A 824 7.85 20.04 23.92
N VAL A 825 6.61 20.11 24.38
CA VAL A 825 6.23 20.62 25.70
C VAL A 825 5.89 19.45 26.61
N LEU A 826 6.53 19.41 27.78
CA LEU A 826 6.27 18.44 28.83
C LEU A 826 5.35 19.05 29.90
N SER A 827 4.46 18.23 30.45
CA SER A 827 3.69 18.58 31.65
C SER A 827 3.79 17.45 32.68
N PRO A 828 4.84 17.46 33.54
CA PRO A 828 5.09 16.38 34.49
C PRO A 828 3.95 16.13 35.49
N ALA A 829 3.18 17.17 35.83
CA ALA A 829 2.03 17.10 36.72
C ALA A 829 0.97 16.07 36.27
N ILE A 830 0.84 15.83 34.95
CA ILE A 830 -0.14 14.89 34.38
C ILE A 830 0.16 13.44 34.79
N THR A 831 1.43 13.07 34.98
CA THR A 831 1.77 11.71 35.46
C THR A 831 1.43 11.47 36.94
N GLN A 832 1.02 12.50 37.68
CA GLN A 832 0.80 12.46 39.12
C GLN A 832 -0.68 12.58 39.53
N ARG A 833 -1.64 12.69 38.58
CA ARG A 833 -3.07 12.87 38.87
C ARG A 833 -4.00 12.05 37.97
N GLU A 834 -5.30 12.11 38.31
CA GLU A 834 -6.45 11.45 37.66
C GLU A 834 -6.57 11.79 36.15
N LEU A 835 -7.20 10.90 35.36
CA LEU A 835 -7.44 11.14 33.91
C LEU A 835 -8.52 12.22 33.65
N ILE A 836 -9.19 12.67 34.71
CA ILE A 836 -10.21 13.71 34.70
C ILE A 836 -9.57 14.98 35.27
N GLY A 837 -9.65 16.07 34.52
CA GLY A 837 -9.15 17.39 34.88
C GLY A 837 -10.13 18.23 35.68
N SER A 838 -10.41 19.44 35.20
CA SER A 838 -11.21 20.42 35.90
C SER A 838 -12.73 20.17 35.75
N LEU A 839 -13.28 19.19 36.47
CA LEU A 839 -14.74 19.04 36.57
C LEU A 839 -15.35 20.19 37.39
N THR A 840 -16.03 21.11 36.70
CA THR A 840 -16.80 22.23 37.25
C THR A 840 -18.30 21.98 37.13
N VAL A 841 -19.08 22.57 38.04
CA VAL A 841 -20.55 22.55 38.00
C VAL A 841 -21.06 23.91 38.46
N SER A 842 -21.92 24.56 37.67
CA SER A 842 -22.38 25.92 37.95
C SER A 842 -23.74 26.19 37.31
N PRO A 843 -24.70 26.84 38.01
CA PRO A 843 -24.66 27.26 39.40
C PRO A 843 -24.81 26.07 40.37
N ASN A 844 -24.29 26.19 41.60
CA ASN A 844 -24.45 25.14 42.62
C ASN A 844 -24.55 25.77 44.02
N PRO A 845 -25.73 25.78 44.68
CA PRO A 845 -26.99 25.14 44.27
C PRO A 845 -27.60 25.76 43.00
N PHE A 846 -28.37 24.96 42.27
CA PHE A 846 -29.24 25.41 41.18
C PHE A 846 -30.73 25.24 41.55
N THR A 847 -31.58 25.99 40.88
CA THR A 847 -32.99 26.21 41.26
C THR A 847 -33.92 25.97 40.06
N PRO A 848 -34.27 24.71 39.74
CA PRO A 848 -35.14 24.37 38.62
C PRO A 848 -36.61 24.64 38.97
N ASN A 849 -36.98 25.92 39.02
CA ASN A 849 -38.30 26.40 39.41
C ASN A 849 -39.07 27.07 38.26
N ASP A 850 -38.51 27.04 37.05
CA ASP A 850 -38.98 27.67 35.82
C ASP A 850 -39.11 29.21 35.94
N ASP A 851 -38.29 29.89 36.76
CA ASP A 851 -38.30 31.36 36.93
C ASP A 851 -37.38 32.15 35.98
N GLY A 852 -36.51 31.44 35.25
CA GLY A 852 -35.55 31.99 34.29
C GLY A 852 -34.15 32.20 34.87
N ILE A 853 -33.91 31.86 36.14
CA ILE A 853 -32.64 32.09 36.85
C ILE A 853 -32.17 30.79 37.49
N ASN A 854 -30.97 30.32 37.11
CA ASN A 854 -30.35 29.11 37.64
C ASN A 854 -31.18 27.81 37.45
N ASP A 855 -32.10 27.77 36.48
CA ASP A 855 -32.93 26.59 36.19
C ASP A 855 -32.14 25.39 35.64
N VAL A 856 -30.99 25.65 35.01
CA VAL A 856 -30.14 24.63 34.38
C VAL A 856 -28.74 24.67 34.99
N LEU A 857 -28.25 23.50 35.38
CA LEU A 857 -26.88 23.25 35.80
C LEU A 857 -25.98 23.08 34.56
N GLY A 858 -25.04 23.99 34.35
CA GLY A 858 -23.92 23.81 33.41
C GLY A 858 -22.82 22.93 34.01
N ILE A 859 -22.18 22.14 33.15
CA ILE A 859 -21.13 21.18 33.51
C ILE A 859 -20.00 21.27 32.48
N GLU A 860 -18.76 21.39 32.95
CA GLU A 860 -17.56 21.40 32.11
C GLU A 860 -16.54 20.43 32.72
N TYR A 861 -15.74 19.75 31.90
CA TYR A 861 -14.65 18.88 32.36
C TYR A 861 -13.54 18.72 31.33
N ASP A 862 -12.31 18.41 31.78
CA ASP A 862 -11.22 17.98 30.89
C ASP A 862 -10.98 16.47 30.99
N VAL A 863 -10.55 15.87 29.89
CA VAL A 863 -10.11 14.47 29.79
C VAL A 863 -8.66 14.45 29.32
N LEU A 864 -7.83 13.57 29.90
CA LEU A 864 -6.37 13.60 29.78
C LEU A 864 -5.77 12.24 29.46
N THR A 865 -4.55 12.26 28.91
CA THR A 865 -3.66 11.08 28.79
C THR A 865 -4.29 9.91 28.05
N ILE A 866 -5.21 10.22 27.13
CA ILE A 866 -5.96 9.29 26.31
C ILE A 866 -5.44 9.40 24.87
N THR A 867 -4.78 8.33 24.42
CA THR A 867 -4.07 8.21 23.13
C THR A 867 -4.90 7.55 22.02
N ARG A 868 -6.10 7.09 22.35
CA ARG A 868 -7.12 6.43 21.50
C ARG A 868 -8.48 6.74 22.11
N GLU A 869 -9.57 6.73 21.33
CA GLU A 869 -10.90 7.00 21.87
C GLU A 869 -11.21 6.12 23.08
N ALA A 870 -11.61 6.76 24.18
CA ALA A 870 -11.87 6.13 25.47
C ALA A 870 -13.30 6.42 25.91
N LYS A 871 -13.90 5.47 26.62
CA LYS A 871 -15.30 5.60 27.05
C LYS A 871 -15.41 6.60 28.22
N ILE A 872 -16.30 7.57 28.06
CA ILE A 872 -16.61 8.62 29.03
C ILE A 872 -18.09 8.46 29.42
N SER A 873 -18.36 8.29 30.72
CA SER A 873 -19.73 8.26 31.26
C SER A 873 -19.90 9.35 32.32
N LEU A 874 -20.91 10.20 32.14
CA LEU A 874 -21.30 11.26 33.07
C LEU A 874 -22.73 10.99 33.57
N HIS A 875 -22.83 10.57 34.82
CA HIS A 875 -24.07 10.08 35.43
C HIS A 875 -24.39 10.83 36.72
N LEU A 876 -25.68 11.07 36.96
CA LEU A 876 -26.16 11.71 38.18
C LEU A 876 -26.87 10.68 39.07
N PHE A 877 -26.46 10.59 40.33
CA PHE A 877 -27.01 9.69 41.33
C PHE A 877 -27.65 10.44 42.50
N ASP A 878 -28.59 9.80 43.20
CA ASP A 878 -29.00 10.24 44.53
C ASP A 878 -28.04 9.74 45.63
N LEU A 879 -28.25 10.15 46.88
CA LEU A 879 -27.45 9.68 48.02
C LEU A 879 -27.66 8.21 48.40
N SER A 880 -28.62 7.50 47.78
CA SER A 880 -28.78 6.06 47.93
C SER A 880 -27.93 5.26 46.91
N GLY A 881 -27.36 5.96 45.93
CA GLY A 881 -26.62 5.35 44.81
C GLY A 881 -27.53 4.93 43.65
N GLN A 882 -28.79 5.38 43.62
CA GLN A 882 -29.68 5.16 42.49
C GLN A 882 -29.39 6.18 41.38
N LEU A 883 -29.25 5.70 40.14
CA LEU A 883 -29.11 6.55 38.96
C LEU A 883 -30.40 7.36 38.74
N VAL A 884 -30.28 8.67 38.67
CA VAL A 884 -31.36 9.64 38.44
C VAL A 884 -31.42 10.04 36.97
N PHE A 885 -30.26 10.32 36.37
CA PHE A 885 -30.13 10.71 34.97
C PHE A 885 -28.74 10.35 34.42
N ALA A 886 -28.67 9.98 33.14
CA ALA A 886 -27.41 9.82 32.41
C ALA A 886 -27.25 11.00 31.47
N LEU A 887 -26.25 11.86 31.74
CA LEU A 887 -26.03 13.11 31.01
C LEU A 887 -25.21 12.87 29.74
N HIS A 888 -24.24 11.96 29.81
CA HIS A 888 -23.44 11.53 28.67
C HIS A 888 -22.98 10.08 28.86
N ASP A 889 -23.04 9.29 27.79
CA ASP A 889 -22.37 8.00 27.64
C ASP A 889 -21.85 7.95 26.20
N GLY A 890 -20.53 8.09 26.03
CA GLY A 890 -19.90 8.20 24.72
C GLY A 890 -18.44 7.79 24.72
N GLU A 891 -17.79 7.92 23.57
CA GLU A 891 -16.35 7.75 23.40
C GLU A 891 -15.73 9.11 23.05
N GLY A 892 -14.53 9.39 23.56
CA GLY A 892 -13.86 10.66 23.36
C GLY A 892 -12.35 10.60 23.56
N LEU A 893 -11.66 11.63 23.07
CA LEU A 893 -10.21 11.79 23.20
C LEU A 893 -9.85 12.72 24.36
N SER A 894 -8.55 12.92 24.59
CA SER A 894 -8.07 14.00 25.46
C SER A 894 -8.55 15.36 24.92
N GLY A 895 -9.15 16.20 25.77
CA GLY A 895 -9.83 17.43 25.35
C GLY A 895 -10.58 18.11 26.49
N HIS A 896 -11.11 19.31 26.22
CA HIS A 896 -12.06 20.01 27.08
C HIS A 896 -13.49 19.71 26.58
N TYR A 897 -14.44 19.50 27.50
CA TYR A 897 -15.81 19.14 27.19
C TYR A 897 -16.77 20.06 27.95
N ASP A 898 -17.63 20.73 27.21
CA ASP A 898 -18.68 21.62 27.69
C ASP A 898 -19.96 21.44 26.82
N GLN A 899 -20.93 22.36 26.95
CA GLN A 899 -22.16 22.34 26.16
C GLN A 899 -21.95 22.63 24.65
N SER A 900 -20.81 23.18 24.24
CA SER A 900 -20.48 23.39 22.82
C SER A 900 -19.99 22.09 22.18
N VAL A 901 -19.21 21.28 22.92
CA VAL A 901 -18.68 20.00 22.46
C VAL A 901 -19.72 18.89 22.55
N ILE A 902 -20.52 18.86 23.62
CA ILE A 902 -21.61 17.90 23.81
C ILE A 902 -22.93 18.68 23.92
N PRO A 903 -23.74 18.76 22.85
CA PRO A 903 -25.03 19.44 22.87
C PRO A 903 -25.96 18.88 23.95
N GLY A 904 -26.34 19.72 24.90
CA GLY A 904 -27.16 19.33 26.04
C GLY A 904 -26.40 18.82 27.26
N LEU A 905 -25.08 19.04 27.36
CA LEU A 905 -24.27 18.76 28.55
C LEU A 905 -24.61 19.70 29.72
N GLY A 906 -25.75 19.44 30.34
CA GLY A 906 -26.27 20.17 31.49
C GLY A 906 -27.53 19.50 32.03
N TRP A 907 -28.04 19.96 33.17
CA TRP A 907 -29.17 19.31 33.84
C TRP A 907 -30.23 20.31 34.30
N ASP A 908 -31.49 20.06 33.93
CA ASP A 908 -32.67 20.89 34.23
C ASP A 908 -33.42 20.45 35.51
N GLY A 909 -32.80 19.59 36.32
CA GLY A 909 -33.42 19.07 37.55
C GLY A 909 -34.45 17.96 37.33
N ARG A 910 -34.55 17.36 36.13
CA ARG A 910 -35.50 16.26 35.87
C ARG A 910 -34.86 14.87 35.86
N ASP A 911 -35.64 13.86 36.25
CA ASP A 911 -35.27 12.45 36.11
C ASP A 911 -35.46 11.92 34.68
N ALA A 912 -35.03 10.68 34.43
CA ALA A 912 -35.18 10.02 33.14
C ALA A 912 -36.65 9.81 32.69
N ALA A 913 -37.64 10.09 33.54
CA ALA A 913 -39.07 10.09 33.22
C ALA A 913 -39.65 11.50 33.08
N GLY A 914 -38.82 12.56 33.11
CA GLY A 914 -39.20 13.96 32.95
C GLY A 914 -39.76 14.63 34.20
N ASN A 915 -39.73 13.97 35.36
CA ASN A 915 -40.25 14.51 36.62
C ASN A 915 -39.18 15.33 37.32
N LEU A 916 -39.58 16.47 37.90
CA LEU A 916 -38.68 17.31 38.70
C LEU A 916 -38.25 16.55 39.98
N VAL A 917 -36.94 16.47 40.23
CA VAL A 917 -36.42 15.67 41.34
C VAL A 917 -36.48 16.43 42.67
N PRO A 918 -36.75 15.76 43.82
CA PRO A 918 -36.90 16.44 45.10
C PRO A 918 -35.68 17.30 45.49
N PRO A 919 -35.88 18.44 46.18
CA PRO A 919 -34.78 19.23 46.73
C PRO A 919 -33.87 18.38 47.63
N GLY A 920 -32.56 18.48 47.42
CA GLY A 920 -31.59 17.56 48.02
C GLY A 920 -30.19 17.70 47.44
N ILE A 921 -29.31 16.78 47.85
CA ILE A 921 -27.96 16.65 47.29
C ILE A 921 -27.94 15.43 46.37
N TYR A 922 -27.42 15.62 45.18
CA TYR A 922 -27.18 14.60 44.16
C TYR A 922 -25.66 14.49 43.93
N LEU A 923 -25.22 13.39 43.35
CA LEU A 923 -23.82 13.09 43.07
C LEU A 923 -23.62 12.99 41.57
N LEU A 924 -22.97 13.99 40.98
CA LEU A 924 -22.49 13.93 39.60
C LEU A 924 -21.20 13.09 39.60
N ARG A 925 -21.23 11.95 38.92
CA ARG A 925 -20.10 11.03 38.76
C ARG A 925 -19.66 11.06 37.30
N ILE A 926 -18.41 11.45 37.07
CA ILE A 926 -17.73 11.21 35.79
C ILE A 926 -16.80 10.02 35.95
N ALA A 927 -16.82 9.10 34.97
CA ALA A 927 -15.85 8.03 34.86
C ALA A 927 -15.30 7.96 33.43
N VAL A 928 -14.02 7.66 33.33
CA VAL A 928 -13.24 7.63 32.10
C VAL A 928 -12.45 6.31 32.07
N GLU A 929 -12.72 5.45 31.08
CA GLU A 929 -12.11 4.12 30.93
C GLU A 929 -10.99 4.17 29.86
N GLY A 930 -9.74 4.40 30.28
CA GLY A 930 -8.58 4.43 29.39
C GLY A 930 -7.77 3.11 29.33
N ASP A 931 -7.02 2.92 28.25
CA ASP A 931 -6.24 1.70 27.92
C ASP A 931 -5.38 1.15 29.08
N ALA A 932 -4.81 2.02 29.91
CA ALA A 932 -3.88 1.63 30.99
C ALA A 932 -4.48 1.73 32.40
N ARG A 933 -5.46 2.61 32.62
CA ARG A 933 -6.16 2.86 33.89
C ARG A 933 -7.53 3.48 33.61
N GLY A 934 -8.50 3.20 34.48
CA GLY A 934 -9.70 4.02 34.61
C GLY A 934 -9.51 5.14 35.64
N SER A 935 -10.31 6.20 35.52
CA SER A 935 -10.39 7.30 36.48
C SER A 935 -11.84 7.64 36.77
N GLU A 936 -12.14 8.07 37.99
CA GLU A 936 -13.49 8.44 38.42
C GLU A 936 -13.43 9.65 39.35
N GLN A 937 -14.33 10.62 39.17
CA GLN A 937 -14.47 11.76 40.05
C GLN A 937 -15.94 12.04 40.35
N ILE A 938 -16.23 12.49 41.58
CA ILE A 938 -17.59 12.79 42.04
C ILE A 938 -17.68 14.23 42.53
N ARG A 939 -18.72 14.96 42.11
CA ARG A 939 -19.09 16.29 42.61
C ARG A 939 -20.49 16.28 43.23
N PRO A 940 -20.69 16.88 44.41
CA PRO A 940 -22.02 17.10 44.95
C PRO A 940 -22.73 18.24 44.21
N VAL A 941 -23.96 18.01 43.80
CA VAL A 941 -24.87 18.97 43.18
C VAL A 941 -26.03 19.21 44.13
N ALA A 942 -26.30 20.46 44.50
CA ALA A 942 -27.42 20.81 45.37
C ALA A 942 -28.61 21.35 44.54
N VAL A 943 -29.77 20.71 44.69
CA VAL A 943 -31.06 21.12 44.12
C VAL A 943 -31.88 21.79 45.22
N VAL A 944 -32.35 23.03 44.99
CA VAL A 944 -33.17 23.79 45.95
C VAL A 944 -34.26 24.53 45.20
N TYR A 945 -35.51 24.46 45.64
CA TYR A 945 -36.64 25.27 45.15
C TYR A 945 -37.83 25.22 46.13
#